data_AF-A0A0P4UXB5-F1
#
_entry.id   AF-A0A0P4UXB5-F1
#
_cell.length_a   1.000
_cell.length_b   1.000
_cell.length_c   1.000
_cell.angle_alpha   90.00
_cell.angle_beta   90.00
_cell.angle_gamma   90.00
#
_symmetry.space_group_name_H-M   'P 1'
#
loop_
_entity.id
_entity.type
_entity.pdbx_description
1 polymer ?
#
loop_
_entity_poly.entity_id
_entity_poly.type
_entity_poly.pdbx_seq_one_letter_code
_entity_poly.pdbx_strand_id
1 'polypeptide(L)'
;MQIEARSTIQTKTDRGMQFCQNFSIANTGIEAKRSAVYFWLEVTEPSFFSLIEWHSFSPASPVHLEVGETRTITLNFDIPAHAAPGTYHYTIAYKSEQNIEKTIRCPLQLEVPSMQQNRFKKTLNFSLDPATTSESPYLLQPGESVTFTLNIENRSAISDLIYLNCSELLPEWFTIEYLNREANPLGVVQPVKGLRLEAQESGEIQFTFHPPIGTAAGNYFPTLQLISMNSPDLLTLDVIYVQVLPDTRLETELIPKVRSIPQEFPTFTLRVRNRGNVERKLKLETRGSEQRFQFVTETNTVTIAPNRETAIVLQAVPRNRWQRPWWGKPLRSAVSFHLIPTDGISDPPYPPQAKLIWLPQPKWVLAALMLMGTGTVLLLLSLLYRFNRQPSTTADIIEFSPTKRTYLEGASNAVRLNWTVRNPEMLDRLVIAQLNEGAEIQTKAYRFSTAIPKELQAKTEQENGCRHANSATPVQSAPVLWELPLPELPWLSSLQQPAKYSKIECQGIPFVSSQSGAFKYKLKLFDKSDARVPIAEAATDTVTVKSTGSSQSPEQSAAFIPRSFDEARKPEIVAFTLNGQDAMSQLTHTFTVGTNEVANVEVSWAVQGEAGLEVELLPFTGLVKSQGSINYPIAPGNVKTLTLTARSRSGAQVTQSVDIQVVVGDRPRPTRSPIPRSTPEPTPTQPPTDVAPEPPTPTEEPTPEPTPTSTPEPSPTETPSPQP
;
A
#
# COMPACT_ATOMS: atom_id res chain seq x y z
N MET A 1 -11.72 -13.43 -33.26
CA MET A 1 -12.75 -14.36 -33.78
C MET A 1 -14.07 -14.03 -33.10
N GLN A 2 -15.11 -13.67 -33.86
CA GLN A 2 -16.46 -13.49 -33.38
C GLN A 2 -17.28 -14.66 -33.94
N ILE A 3 -18.02 -15.34 -33.08
CA ILE A 3 -18.82 -16.51 -33.45
C ILE A 3 -20.24 -16.15 -33.07
N GLU A 4 -21.08 -15.92 -34.07
CA GLU A 4 -22.50 -15.65 -33.87
C GLU A 4 -23.28 -16.95 -33.98
N ALA A 5 -24.03 -17.27 -32.93
CA ALA A 5 -25.03 -18.32 -32.94
C ALA A 5 -26.42 -17.69 -33.03
N ARG A 6 -27.21 -18.12 -34.02
CA ARG A 6 -28.63 -17.77 -34.14
C ARG A 6 -29.45 -19.04 -33.91
N SER A 7 -30.39 -18.96 -32.99
CA SER A 7 -31.37 -20.02 -32.69
C SER A 7 -32.76 -19.42 -32.77
N THR A 8 -33.71 -20.17 -33.34
CA THR A 8 -35.14 -19.84 -33.35
C THR A 8 -35.82 -20.67 -32.25
N ILE A 9 -36.63 -20.07 -31.37
CA ILE A 9 -37.17 -20.74 -30.16
C ILE A 9 -38.70 -20.83 -30.20
N GLN A 10 -39.21 -22.07 -30.20
CA GLN A 10 -40.16 -22.67 -29.25
C GLN A 10 -40.67 -23.97 -29.87
N THR A 11 -40.42 -25.12 -29.24
CA THR A 11 -40.82 -26.41 -29.81
C THR A 11 -41.17 -27.41 -28.72
N LYS A 12 -42.48 -27.55 -28.54
CA LYS A 12 -43.12 -28.64 -27.82
C LYS A 12 -42.89 -29.95 -28.55
N THR A 13 -42.64 -31.03 -27.82
CA THR A 13 -42.45 -32.36 -28.41
C THR A 13 -43.07 -33.44 -27.52
N ASP A 14 -43.70 -34.44 -28.12
CA ASP A 14 -44.34 -35.52 -27.39
C ASP A 14 -43.33 -36.60 -26.97
N ARG A 15 -43.68 -37.37 -25.93
CA ARG A 15 -42.83 -38.48 -25.46
C ARG A 15 -42.68 -39.56 -26.53
N GLY A 16 -41.49 -40.12 -26.68
CA GLY A 16 -41.20 -41.12 -27.70
C GLY A 16 -40.98 -40.54 -29.10
N MET A 17 -40.98 -39.21 -29.25
CA MET A 17 -40.65 -38.52 -30.49
C MET A 17 -39.23 -37.98 -30.43
N GLN A 18 -38.59 -37.91 -31.59
CA GLN A 18 -37.31 -37.24 -31.76
C GLN A 18 -37.55 -35.74 -31.97
N PHE A 19 -36.86 -34.92 -31.19
CA PHE A 19 -36.90 -33.46 -31.32
C PHE A 19 -35.57 -32.95 -31.90
N CYS A 20 -35.62 -32.05 -32.89
CA CYS A 20 -34.43 -31.51 -33.56
C CYS A 20 -34.40 -29.98 -33.45
N GLN A 21 -33.33 -29.42 -32.91
CA GLN A 21 -33.06 -27.98 -32.85
C GLN A 21 -31.86 -27.62 -33.73
N ASN A 22 -32.03 -26.65 -34.62
CA ASN A 22 -30.95 -26.16 -35.48
C ASN A 22 -30.35 -24.88 -34.92
N PHE A 23 -29.02 -24.77 -34.92
CA PHE A 23 -28.29 -23.54 -34.67
C PHE A 23 -27.14 -23.39 -35.65
N SER A 24 -26.87 -22.16 -36.10
CA SER A 24 -25.77 -21.88 -37.04
C SER A 24 -24.55 -21.33 -36.31
N ILE A 25 -23.36 -21.84 -36.60
CA ILE A 25 -22.08 -21.29 -36.13
C ILE A 25 -21.32 -20.73 -37.34
N ALA A 26 -20.89 -19.47 -37.25
CA ALA A 26 -20.08 -18.82 -38.28
C ALA A 26 -18.68 -18.47 -37.76
N ASN A 27 -17.64 -18.71 -38.58
CA ASN A 27 -16.29 -18.20 -38.31
C ASN A 27 -16.12 -16.81 -38.95
N THR A 28 -16.32 -15.74 -38.18
CA THR A 28 -16.20 -14.35 -38.69
C THR A 28 -14.80 -13.75 -38.43
N GLY A 29 -13.77 -14.58 -38.23
CA GLY A 29 -12.39 -14.12 -38.05
C GLY A 29 -11.84 -13.41 -39.30
N ILE A 30 -10.90 -12.48 -39.10
CA ILE A 30 -10.26 -11.73 -40.20
C ILE A 30 -8.95 -12.43 -40.65
N GLU A 31 -8.36 -13.26 -39.79
CA GLU A 31 -7.16 -14.04 -40.11
C GLU A 31 -7.53 -15.33 -40.83
N ALA A 32 -6.83 -15.66 -41.93
CA ALA A 32 -7.00 -16.84 -42.80
C ALA A 32 -6.68 -18.20 -42.14
N LYS A 33 -7.16 -18.44 -40.92
CA LYS A 33 -6.90 -19.66 -40.15
C LYS A 33 -8.19 -20.46 -39.93
N ARG A 34 -8.18 -21.70 -40.39
CA ARG A 34 -9.16 -22.75 -40.04
C ARG A 34 -9.21 -22.92 -38.52
N SER A 35 -10.41 -23.11 -37.95
CA SER A 35 -10.58 -23.31 -36.51
C SER A 35 -11.51 -24.47 -36.20
N ALA A 36 -11.15 -25.30 -35.22
CA ALA A 36 -12.04 -26.29 -34.63
C ALA A 36 -12.92 -25.63 -33.55
N VAL A 37 -14.23 -25.87 -33.61
CA VAL A 37 -15.21 -25.41 -32.64
C VAL A 37 -15.79 -26.63 -31.91
N TYR A 38 -15.62 -26.65 -30.60
CA TYR A 38 -16.18 -27.66 -29.71
C TYR A 38 -17.48 -27.12 -29.13
N PHE A 39 -18.53 -27.92 -29.15
CA PHE A 39 -19.80 -27.62 -28.50
C PHE A 39 -20.27 -28.81 -27.66
N TRP A 40 -20.98 -28.53 -26.58
CA TRP A 40 -21.55 -29.50 -25.65
C TRP A 40 -22.80 -28.94 -24.97
N LEU A 41 -23.55 -29.83 -24.33
CA LEU A 41 -24.71 -29.49 -23.52
C LEU A 41 -24.30 -29.29 -22.06
N GLU A 42 -24.63 -28.15 -21.46
CA GLU A 42 -24.50 -27.90 -20.02
C GLU A 42 -25.88 -27.92 -19.38
N VAL A 43 -26.00 -28.68 -18.28
CA VAL A 43 -27.21 -28.77 -17.48
C VAL A 43 -26.82 -28.50 -16.03
N THR A 44 -27.46 -27.52 -15.40
CA THR A 44 -27.10 -27.05 -14.06
C THR A 44 -27.88 -27.73 -12.94
N GLU A 45 -29.08 -28.24 -13.23
CA GLU A 45 -29.94 -28.88 -12.25
C GLU A 45 -29.89 -30.41 -12.34
N PRO A 46 -29.72 -31.14 -11.22
CA PRO A 46 -29.67 -32.60 -11.21
C PRO A 46 -30.91 -33.28 -11.79
N SER A 47 -32.08 -32.65 -11.65
CA SER A 47 -33.37 -33.08 -12.21
C SER A 47 -33.37 -33.16 -13.74
N PHE A 48 -32.48 -32.44 -14.41
CA PHE A 48 -32.42 -32.34 -15.87
C PHE A 48 -31.28 -33.14 -16.49
N PHE A 49 -30.48 -33.85 -15.69
CA PHE A 49 -29.34 -34.65 -16.21
C PHE A 49 -29.76 -35.72 -17.21
N SER A 50 -31.01 -36.16 -17.19
CA SER A 50 -31.56 -37.06 -18.21
C SER A 50 -31.43 -36.49 -19.64
N LEU A 51 -31.41 -35.16 -19.82
CA LEU A 51 -31.16 -34.54 -21.13
C LEU A 51 -29.78 -34.89 -21.70
N ILE A 52 -28.79 -35.13 -20.85
CA ILE A 52 -27.43 -35.49 -21.28
C ILE A 52 -27.46 -36.86 -21.98
N GLU A 53 -28.32 -37.78 -21.55
CA GLU A 53 -28.46 -39.11 -22.15
C GLU A 53 -29.32 -39.10 -23.42
N TRP A 54 -30.19 -38.10 -23.59
CA TRP A 54 -31.13 -38.04 -24.71
C TRP A 54 -30.56 -37.30 -25.92
N HIS A 55 -29.46 -36.56 -25.76
CA HIS A 55 -28.98 -35.66 -26.81
C HIS A 55 -27.95 -36.28 -27.74
N SER A 56 -27.99 -35.86 -29.00
CA SER A 56 -26.91 -36.07 -29.98
C SER A 56 -26.75 -34.85 -30.88
N PHE A 57 -25.52 -34.57 -31.29
CA PHE A 57 -25.25 -33.49 -32.25
C PHE A 57 -24.96 -34.05 -33.64
N SER A 58 -25.50 -33.38 -34.66
CA SER A 58 -25.26 -33.66 -36.06
C SER A 58 -24.92 -32.37 -36.81
N PRO A 59 -23.69 -32.18 -37.32
CA PRO A 59 -22.52 -33.05 -37.15
C PRO A 59 -22.02 -33.12 -35.70
N ALA A 60 -21.29 -34.19 -35.37
CA ALA A 60 -20.70 -34.36 -34.04
C ALA A 60 -19.62 -33.29 -33.74
N SER A 61 -19.46 -32.99 -32.46
CA SER A 61 -18.41 -32.10 -31.94
C SER A 61 -17.04 -32.80 -31.98
N PRO A 62 -15.93 -32.14 -32.41
CA PRO A 62 -15.84 -30.76 -32.90
C PRO A 62 -16.09 -30.62 -34.40
N VAL A 63 -16.46 -29.39 -34.80
CA VAL A 63 -16.65 -29.01 -36.21
C VAL A 63 -15.56 -28.06 -36.66
N HIS A 64 -15.01 -28.30 -37.85
CA HIS A 64 -14.00 -27.42 -38.45
C HIS A 64 -14.64 -26.42 -39.40
N LEU A 65 -14.30 -25.14 -39.24
CA LEU A 65 -14.81 -24.03 -40.05
C LEU A 65 -13.67 -23.22 -40.69
N GLU A 66 -13.77 -23.00 -41.99
CA GLU A 66 -12.94 -22.04 -42.72
C GLU A 66 -13.40 -20.59 -42.45
N VAL A 67 -12.58 -19.61 -42.83
CA VAL A 67 -12.89 -18.19 -42.62
C VAL A 67 -14.08 -17.77 -43.48
N GLY A 68 -15.10 -17.18 -42.85
CA GLY A 68 -16.36 -16.83 -43.50
C GLY A 68 -17.34 -18.00 -43.67
N GLU A 69 -16.93 -19.23 -43.33
CA GLU A 69 -17.81 -20.40 -43.38
C GLU A 69 -18.83 -20.36 -42.24
N THR A 70 -20.09 -20.61 -42.58
CA THR A 70 -21.18 -20.81 -41.64
C THR A 70 -21.67 -22.25 -41.78
N ARG A 71 -21.78 -22.96 -40.65
CA ARG A 71 -22.31 -24.32 -40.62
C ARG A 71 -23.46 -24.43 -39.65
N THR A 72 -24.52 -25.07 -40.09
CA THR A 72 -25.67 -25.42 -39.25
C THR A 72 -25.38 -26.72 -38.52
N ILE A 73 -25.63 -26.72 -37.22
CA ILE A 73 -25.54 -27.87 -36.33
C ILE A 73 -26.94 -28.16 -35.83
N THR A 74 -27.33 -29.42 -35.90
CA THR A 74 -28.59 -29.93 -35.38
C THR A 74 -28.34 -30.65 -34.06
N LEU A 75 -29.01 -30.21 -33.01
CA LEU A 75 -29.10 -30.89 -31.73
C LEU A 75 -30.38 -31.74 -31.74
N ASN A 76 -30.23 -33.05 -31.69
CA ASN A 76 -31.35 -33.99 -31.61
C ASN A 76 -31.52 -34.44 -30.16
N PHE A 77 -32.77 -34.59 -29.72
CA PHE A 77 -33.16 -35.21 -28.46
C PHE A 77 -34.07 -36.41 -28.73
N ASP A 78 -33.63 -37.59 -28.30
CA ASP A 78 -34.40 -38.84 -28.36
C ASP A 78 -35.12 -39.05 -27.03
N ILE A 79 -36.32 -38.47 -26.91
CA ILE A 79 -37.03 -38.39 -25.62
C ILE A 79 -37.69 -39.74 -25.30
N PRO A 80 -37.30 -40.42 -24.20
CA PRO A 80 -37.88 -41.71 -23.85
C PRO A 80 -39.38 -41.61 -23.57
N ALA A 81 -40.14 -42.67 -23.86
CA ALA A 81 -41.58 -42.72 -23.57
C ALA A 81 -41.92 -42.54 -22.07
N HIS A 82 -40.97 -42.86 -21.19
CA HIS A 82 -41.06 -42.73 -19.74
C HIS A 82 -40.45 -41.44 -19.18
N ALA A 83 -40.07 -40.48 -20.03
CA ALA A 83 -39.55 -39.19 -19.60
C ALA A 83 -40.52 -38.48 -18.64
N ALA A 84 -39.99 -37.92 -17.55
CA ALA A 84 -40.78 -37.14 -16.62
C ALA A 84 -41.34 -35.90 -17.34
N PRO A 85 -42.61 -35.52 -17.11
CA PRO A 85 -43.14 -34.28 -17.67
C PRO A 85 -42.50 -33.07 -17.00
N GLY A 86 -42.33 -32.00 -17.75
CA GLY A 86 -41.78 -30.75 -17.24
C GLY A 86 -41.04 -29.95 -18.29
N THR A 87 -40.63 -28.75 -17.90
CA THR A 87 -39.76 -27.90 -18.70
C THR A 87 -38.33 -28.16 -18.27
N TYR A 88 -37.51 -28.62 -19.21
CA TYR A 88 -36.11 -28.89 -18.97
C TYR A 88 -35.27 -27.73 -19.48
N HIS A 89 -34.55 -27.07 -18.58
CA HIS A 89 -33.64 -25.98 -18.92
C HIS A 89 -32.26 -26.54 -19.25
N TYR A 90 -31.67 -26.08 -20.37
CA TYR A 90 -30.33 -26.49 -20.78
C TYR A 90 -29.59 -25.35 -21.46
N THR A 91 -28.26 -25.41 -21.48
CA THR A 91 -27.42 -24.44 -22.16
C THR A 91 -26.56 -25.13 -23.21
N ILE A 92 -26.56 -24.64 -24.44
CA ILE A 92 -25.58 -25.06 -25.44
C ILE A 92 -24.34 -24.19 -25.22
N ALA A 93 -23.24 -24.82 -24.83
CA ALA A 93 -21.95 -24.16 -24.66
C ALA A 93 -21.03 -24.50 -25.84
N TYR A 94 -20.29 -23.51 -26.32
CA TYR A 94 -19.29 -23.74 -27.36
C TYR A 94 -18.03 -22.90 -27.16
N LYS A 95 -16.88 -23.49 -27.54
CA LYS A 95 -15.55 -22.89 -27.47
C LYS A 95 -14.78 -23.17 -28.75
N SER A 96 -13.91 -22.23 -29.11
CA SER A 96 -13.01 -22.38 -30.26
C SER A 96 -11.62 -22.78 -29.78
N GLU A 97 -10.92 -23.62 -30.54
CA GLU A 97 -9.52 -24.01 -30.28
C GLU A 97 -8.60 -22.78 -30.15
N GLN A 98 -8.85 -21.74 -30.94
CA GLN A 98 -8.04 -20.51 -30.93
C GLN A 98 -8.39 -19.56 -29.78
N ASN A 99 -9.50 -19.78 -29.06
CA ASN A 99 -9.95 -18.94 -27.94
C ASN A 99 -10.44 -19.81 -26.79
N ILE A 100 -9.49 -20.49 -26.14
CA ILE A 100 -9.75 -21.46 -25.06
C ILE A 100 -10.38 -20.77 -23.83
N GLU A 101 -10.10 -19.48 -23.61
CA GLU A 101 -10.56 -18.74 -22.43
C GLU A 101 -12.02 -18.26 -22.53
N LYS A 102 -12.59 -18.17 -23.74
CA LYS A 102 -13.95 -17.63 -23.94
C LYS A 102 -14.92 -18.71 -24.40
N THR A 103 -15.72 -19.23 -23.46
CA THR A 103 -16.88 -20.09 -23.75
C THR A 103 -18.13 -19.23 -23.93
N ILE A 104 -18.83 -19.42 -25.04
CA ILE A 104 -20.14 -18.77 -25.28
C ILE A 104 -21.24 -19.76 -24.88
N ARG A 105 -22.28 -19.24 -24.22
CA ARG A 105 -23.38 -20.02 -23.65
C ARG A 105 -24.71 -19.51 -24.19
N CYS A 106 -25.53 -20.43 -24.70
CA CYS A 106 -26.85 -20.16 -25.24
C CYS A 106 -27.91 -20.94 -24.43
N PRO A 107 -28.60 -20.29 -23.47
CA PRO A 107 -29.65 -20.95 -22.69
C PRO A 107 -30.89 -21.22 -23.54
N LEU A 108 -31.49 -22.40 -23.39
CA LEU A 108 -32.63 -22.93 -24.13
C LEU A 108 -33.53 -23.77 -23.20
N GLN A 109 -34.72 -24.13 -23.70
CA GLN A 109 -35.73 -24.88 -22.94
C GLN A 109 -36.39 -25.95 -23.81
N LEU A 110 -36.67 -27.12 -23.22
CA LEU A 110 -37.42 -28.22 -23.82
C LEU A 110 -38.65 -28.55 -22.97
N GLU A 111 -39.85 -28.42 -23.54
CA GLU A 111 -41.10 -28.79 -22.84
C GLU A 111 -41.50 -30.23 -23.18
N VAL A 112 -41.52 -31.10 -22.17
CA VAL A 112 -42.05 -32.46 -22.28
C VAL A 112 -43.45 -32.49 -21.64
N PRO A 113 -44.52 -32.60 -22.44
CA PRO A 113 -45.89 -32.51 -21.93
C PRO A 113 -46.23 -33.71 -21.03
N SER A 114 -47.10 -33.45 -20.05
CA SER A 114 -47.71 -34.52 -19.25
C SER A 114 -48.85 -35.17 -20.01
N MET A 115 -48.92 -36.51 -20.01
CA MET A 115 -50.10 -37.26 -20.49
C MET A 115 -51.41 -36.78 -19.81
N GLN A 116 -51.32 -36.21 -18.60
CA GLN A 116 -52.46 -35.65 -17.86
C GLN A 116 -52.88 -34.25 -18.35
N GLN A 117 -51.98 -33.42 -18.88
CA GLN A 117 -52.28 -32.06 -19.40
C GLN A 117 -53.37 -32.09 -20.49
N ASN A 118 -53.40 -33.15 -21.31
CA ASN A 118 -54.43 -33.35 -22.35
C ASN A 118 -55.82 -33.73 -21.79
N ARG A 119 -55.92 -34.28 -20.56
CA ARG A 119 -57.21 -34.47 -19.88
C ARG A 119 -57.69 -33.20 -19.17
N PHE A 120 -56.77 -32.33 -18.77
CA PHE A 120 -57.03 -31.13 -17.97
C PHE A 120 -57.43 -29.88 -18.75
N LYS A 121 -56.97 -29.71 -20.00
CA LYS A 121 -57.52 -28.73 -20.97
C LYS A 121 -59.03 -28.90 -21.21
N LYS A 122 -59.60 -30.00 -20.73
CA LYS A 122 -61.01 -30.36 -20.85
C LYS A 122 -61.86 -29.95 -19.63
N THR A 123 -61.28 -29.64 -18.47
CA THR A 123 -62.01 -29.37 -17.20
C THR A 123 -61.83 -27.95 -16.66
N LEU A 124 -60.65 -27.35 -16.78
CA LEU A 124 -60.39 -25.95 -16.40
C LEU A 124 -59.68 -25.25 -17.56
N ASN A 125 -60.18 -24.10 -17.97
CA ASN A 125 -59.58 -23.26 -18.99
C ASN A 125 -59.21 -21.91 -18.36
N PHE A 126 -58.09 -21.31 -18.74
CA PHE A 126 -57.67 -20.04 -18.16
C PHE A 126 -56.96 -19.15 -19.19
N SER A 127 -56.97 -17.85 -18.95
CA SER A 127 -56.23 -16.86 -19.73
C SER A 127 -55.69 -15.75 -18.84
N LEU A 128 -54.53 -15.21 -19.21
CA LEU A 128 -53.85 -14.11 -18.53
C LEU A 128 -54.01 -12.81 -19.33
N ASP A 129 -54.37 -11.72 -18.66
CA ASP A 129 -54.43 -10.38 -19.24
C ASP A 129 -53.67 -9.36 -18.35
N PRO A 130 -52.65 -8.63 -18.85
CA PRO A 130 -52.09 -8.72 -20.19
C PRO A 130 -51.36 -10.04 -20.43
N ALA A 131 -51.49 -10.58 -21.64
CA ALA A 131 -50.72 -11.75 -22.06
C ALA A 131 -49.22 -11.38 -22.16
N THR A 132 -48.36 -12.22 -21.59
CA THR A 132 -46.90 -12.04 -21.65
C THR A 132 -46.25 -13.28 -22.24
N THR A 133 -45.16 -13.08 -22.98
CA THR A 133 -44.38 -14.17 -23.58
C THR A 133 -42.89 -13.89 -23.44
N SER A 134 -42.05 -14.90 -23.67
CA SER A 134 -40.59 -14.70 -23.68
C SER A 134 -40.12 -13.70 -24.73
N GLU A 135 -40.87 -13.49 -25.81
CA GLU A 135 -40.54 -12.51 -26.87
C GLU A 135 -41.12 -11.12 -26.59
N SER A 136 -42.19 -11.05 -25.80
CA SER A 136 -42.88 -9.82 -25.42
C SER A 136 -43.19 -9.81 -23.92
N PRO A 137 -42.16 -9.61 -23.06
CA PRO A 137 -42.36 -9.45 -21.63
C PRO A 137 -43.07 -8.13 -21.31
N TYR A 138 -43.77 -8.07 -20.18
CA TYR A 138 -44.30 -6.82 -19.67
C TYR A 138 -43.16 -5.92 -19.17
N LEU A 139 -43.05 -4.71 -19.72
CA LEU A 139 -41.99 -3.77 -19.37
C LEU A 139 -42.40 -2.94 -18.15
N LEU A 140 -41.60 -2.99 -17.09
CA LEU A 140 -41.90 -2.35 -15.81
C LEU A 140 -40.78 -1.37 -15.42
N GLN A 141 -41.15 -0.15 -15.02
CA GLN A 141 -40.18 0.78 -14.43
C GLN A 141 -39.85 0.38 -12.99
N PRO A 142 -38.65 0.71 -12.46
CA PRO A 142 -38.29 0.37 -11.09
C PRO A 142 -39.24 1.01 -10.07
N GLY A 143 -39.84 0.18 -9.20
CA GLY A 143 -40.82 0.60 -8.19
C GLY A 143 -42.25 0.78 -8.71
N GLU A 144 -42.50 0.52 -9.99
CA GLU A 144 -43.85 0.41 -10.55
C GLU A 144 -44.45 -0.97 -10.19
N SER A 145 -45.77 -1.07 -10.20
CA SER A 145 -46.50 -2.31 -9.95
C SER A 145 -47.46 -2.57 -11.11
N VAL A 146 -47.64 -3.84 -11.47
CA VAL A 146 -48.54 -4.28 -12.55
C VAL A 146 -49.52 -5.30 -11.99
N THR A 147 -50.77 -5.24 -12.43
CA THR A 147 -51.79 -6.24 -12.08
C THR A 147 -52.12 -7.08 -13.31
N PHE A 148 -52.05 -8.39 -13.14
CA PHE A 148 -52.46 -9.38 -14.12
C PHE A 148 -53.80 -9.98 -13.68
N THR A 149 -54.76 -10.00 -14.59
CA THR A 149 -56.06 -10.63 -14.38
C THR A 149 -56.03 -12.02 -14.96
N LEU A 150 -56.21 -13.02 -14.10
CA LEU A 150 -56.36 -14.42 -14.49
C LEU A 150 -57.85 -14.72 -14.60
N ASN A 151 -58.32 -14.94 -15.82
CA ASN A 151 -59.67 -15.42 -16.08
C ASN A 151 -59.67 -16.94 -16.05
N ILE A 152 -60.49 -17.54 -15.20
CA ILE A 152 -60.56 -18.99 -15.02
C ILE A 152 -61.98 -19.45 -15.30
N GLU A 153 -62.14 -20.49 -16.11
CA GLU A 153 -63.40 -21.10 -16.52
C GLU A 153 -63.44 -22.56 -16.07
N ASN A 154 -64.36 -22.89 -15.16
CA ASN A 154 -64.60 -24.25 -14.68
C ASN A 154 -65.53 -24.99 -15.66
N ARG A 155 -64.96 -25.73 -16.60
CA ARG A 155 -65.70 -26.58 -17.56
C ARG A 155 -66.10 -27.94 -16.99
N SER A 156 -65.93 -28.18 -15.70
CA SER A 156 -66.37 -29.42 -15.06
C SER A 156 -67.88 -29.40 -14.75
N ALA A 157 -68.41 -30.54 -14.33
CA ALA A 157 -69.82 -30.68 -13.93
C ALA A 157 -70.05 -30.41 -12.43
N ILE A 158 -69.00 -30.07 -11.68
CA ILE A 158 -69.04 -29.86 -10.23
C ILE A 158 -68.42 -28.51 -9.87
N SER A 159 -68.80 -27.94 -8.73
CA SER A 159 -68.18 -26.72 -8.21
C SER A 159 -66.80 -27.01 -7.64
N ASP A 160 -65.88 -26.06 -7.75
CA ASP A 160 -64.48 -26.19 -7.34
C ASP A 160 -64.01 -24.95 -6.56
N LEU A 161 -62.98 -25.14 -5.75
CA LEU A 161 -62.30 -24.08 -5.02
C LEU A 161 -60.85 -24.02 -5.48
N ILE A 162 -60.47 -22.86 -6.00
CA ILE A 162 -59.22 -22.67 -6.72
C ILE A 162 -58.31 -21.73 -5.95
N TYR A 163 -57.04 -22.13 -5.82
CA TYR A 163 -55.97 -21.36 -5.19
C TYR A 163 -54.89 -21.02 -6.20
N LEU A 164 -54.29 -19.84 -6.03
CA LEU A 164 -53.11 -19.42 -6.77
C LEU A 164 -51.90 -19.45 -5.83
N ASN A 165 -50.81 -20.06 -6.28
CA ASN A 165 -49.54 -20.12 -5.56
C ASN A 165 -48.38 -19.63 -6.45
N CYS A 166 -47.44 -18.89 -5.87
CA CYS A 166 -46.21 -18.47 -6.52
C CYS A 166 -45.06 -18.68 -5.52
N SER A 167 -44.27 -19.74 -5.71
CA SER A 167 -43.22 -20.14 -4.77
C SER A 167 -41.84 -19.57 -5.09
N GLU A 168 -41.65 -19.01 -6.29
CA GLU A 168 -40.38 -18.48 -6.77
C GLU A 168 -40.13 -17.03 -6.33
N LEU A 169 -41.20 -16.29 -6.01
CA LEU A 169 -41.13 -14.93 -5.52
C LEU A 169 -41.27 -14.86 -4.00
N LEU A 170 -40.61 -13.88 -3.40
CA LEU A 170 -40.83 -13.54 -1.99
C LEU A 170 -42.28 -13.05 -1.82
N PRO A 171 -42.95 -13.35 -0.69
CA PRO A 171 -44.34 -12.94 -0.45
C PRO A 171 -44.59 -11.42 -0.51
N GLU A 172 -43.54 -10.61 -0.36
CA GLU A 172 -43.61 -9.15 -0.43
C GLU A 172 -43.58 -8.60 -1.87
N TRP A 173 -43.35 -9.43 -2.88
CA TRP A 173 -43.29 -9.03 -4.29
C TRP A 173 -44.63 -9.11 -5.00
N PHE A 174 -45.64 -9.71 -4.38
CA PHE A 174 -46.94 -9.91 -5.02
C PHE A 174 -48.11 -9.92 -4.04
N THR A 175 -49.28 -9.60 -4.57
CA THR A 175 -50.57 -9.70 -3.87
C THR A 175 -51.53 -10.51 -4.74
N ILE A 176 -52.30 -11.41 -4.11
CA ILE A 176 -53.32 -12.21 -4.78
C ILE A 176 -54.68 -11.82 -4.20
N GLU A 177 -55.57 -11.34 -5.06
CA GLU A 177 -56.95 -11.00 -4.71
C GLU A 177 -57.92 -11.87 -5.51
N TYR A 178 -58.87 -12.50 -4.81
CA TYR A 178 -59.87 -13.38 -5.41
C TYR A 178 -61.17 -12.60 -5.55
N LEU A 179 -61.60 -12.31 -6.79
CA LEU A 179 -62.83 -11.59 -7.07
C LEU A 179 -64.02 -12.56 -7.02
N ASN A 180 -64.48 -12.85 -5.80
CA ASN A 180 -65.69 -13.64 -5.60
C ASN A 180 -66.93 -12.78 -5.90
N ARG A 181 -67.78 -13.20 -6.85
CA ARG A 181 -69.12 -12.60 -7.00
C ARG A 181 -69.97 -13.00 -5.79
N GLU A 182 -70.58 -12.01 -5.16
CA GLU A 182 -71.25 -12.10 -3.86
C GLU A 182 -72.19 -13.31 -3.71
N ALA A 183 -72.06 -14.04 -2.60
CA ALA A 183 -73.10 -14.95 -2.11
C ALA A 183 -73.91 -14.27 -0.98
N ASN A 184 -74.97 -13.55 -1.38
CA ASN A 184 -76.20 -13.22 -0.64
C ASN A 184 -76.16 -12.34 0.66
N PRO A 185 -77.21 -11.53 0.94
CA PRO A 185 -77.23 -10.45 1.93
C PRO A 185 -77.68 -10.93 3.33
N LEU A 186 -76.89 -11.79 3.98
CA LEU A 186 -77.15 -12.20 5.37
C LEU A 186 -75.85 -12.21 6.21
N GLY A 187 -75.24 -11.02 6.34
CA GLY A 187 -74.62 -10.55 7.58
C GLY A 187 -73.39 -11.25 8.16
N VAL A 188 -72.85 -12.33 7.58
CA VAL A 188 -71.57 -12.93 8.01
C VAL A 188 -70.75 -13.33 6.78
N VAL A 189 -69.86 -12.43 6.36
CA VAL A 189 -68.86 -12.72 5.32
C VAL A 189 -67.65 -13.36 6.01
N GLN A 190 -67.47 -14.67 5.87
CA GLN A 190 -66.17 -15.29 6.13
C GLN A 190 -65.31 -15.09 4.87
N PRO A 191 -64.10 -14.50 4.97
CA PRO A 191 -63.19 -14.42 3.84
C PRO A 191 -62.69 -15.83 3.52
N VAL A 192 -63.29 -16.46 2.52
CA VAL A 192 -62.77 -17.72 1.97
C VAL A 192 -61.48 -17.35 1.21
N LYS A 193 -60.33 -17.89 1.65
CA LYS A 193 -59.11 -17.84 0.84
C LYS A 193 -59.35 -18.76 -0.36
N GLY A 194 -59.40 -18.21 -1.57
CA GLY A 194 -59.62 -18.95 -2.83
C GLY A 194 -60.78 -18.41 -3.67
N LEU A 195 -60.75 -18.71 -4.97
CA LEU A 195 -61.82 -18.42 -5.91
C LEU A 195 -62.77 -19.61 -5.96
N ARG A 196 -64.02 -19.41 -5.57
CA ARG A 196 -65.07 -20.43 -5.69
C ARG A 196 -65.76 -20.31 -7.04
N LEU A 197 -65.76 -21.38 -7.83
CA LEU A 197 -66.45 -21.45 -9.12
C LEU A 197 -67.47 -22.58 -9.12
N GLU A 198 -68.72 -22.29 -9.47
CA GLU A 198 -69.72 -23.32 -9.74
C GLU A 198 -69.46 -24.00 -11.10
N ALA A 199 -70.23 -25.05 -11.42
CA ALA A 199 -70.06 -25.80 -12.67
C ALA A 199 -70.37 -24.92 -13.89
N GLN A 200 -69.51 -24.94 -14.91
CA GLN A 200 -69.59 -24.11 -16.13
C GLN A 200 -69.49 -22.59 -15.87
N GLU A 201 -68.98 -22.17 -14.71
CA GLU A 201 -68.80 -20.77 -14.36
C GLU A 201 -67.38 -20.27 -14.63
N SER A 202 -67.24 -18.96 -14.87
CA SER A 202 -65.96 -18.27 -14.92
C SER A 202 -65.82 -17.27 -13.79
N GLY A 203 -64.59 -17.09 -13.30
CA GLY A 203 -64.24 -16.04 -12.34
C GLY A 203 -62.83 -15.52 -12.54
N GLU A 204 -62.47 -14.54 -11.73
CA GLU A 204 -61.27 -13.72 -11.92
C GLU A 204 -60.39 -13.75 -10.66
N ILE A 205 -59.09 -13.89 -10.86
CA ILE A 205 -58.07 -13.71 -9.82
C ILE A 205 -57.17 -12.55 -10.25
N GLN A 206 -57.00 -11.55 -9.39
CA GLN A 206 -56.04 -10.48 -9.62
C GLN A 206 -54.72 -10.86 -8.95
N PHE A 207 -53.67 -10.89 -9.76
CA PHE A 207 -52.28 -11.07 -9.32
C PHE A 207 -51.54 -9.76 -9.54
N THR A 208 -51.26 -9.02 -8.48
CA THR A 208 -50.46 -7.80 -8.55
C THR A 208 -48.99 -8.12 -8.29
N PHE A 209 -48.12 -7.84 -9.25
CA PHE A 209 -46.67 -7.91 -9.13
C PHE A 209 -46.11 -6.52 -8.79
N HIS A 210 -45.46 -6.39 -7.64
CA HIS A 210 -44.95 -5.13 -7.08
C HIS A 210 -43.51 -5.31 -6.56
N PRO A 211 -42.49 -5.31 -7.44
CA PRO A 211 -41.11 -5.51 -7.04
C PRO A 211 -40.62 -4.37 -6.13
N PRO A 212 -39.87 -4.67 -5.05
CA PRO A 212 -39.34 -3.65 -4.14
C PRO A 212 -38.48 -2.59 -4.85
N ILE A 213 -38.42 -1.39 -4.26
CA ILE A 213 -37.58 -0.28 -4.77
C ILE A 213 -36.11 -0.72 -4.76
N GLY A 214 -35.46 -0.70 -5.93
CA GLY A 214 -34.07 -1.15 -6.11
C GLY A 214 -33.89 -2.57 -6.62
N THR A 215 -34.99 -3.26 -6.93
CA THR A 215 -34.95 -4.57 -7.61
C THR A 215 -34.10 -4.48 -8.86
N ALA A 216 -33.09 -5.35 -8.95
CA ALA A 216 -32.11 -5.35 -10.02
C ALA A 216 -32.78 -5.38 -11.39
N ALA A 217 -32.29 -4.59 -12.34
CA ALA A 217 -32.80 -4.62 -13.71
C ALA A 217 -32.58 -6.01 -14.33
N GLY A 218 -33.55 -6.51 -15.07
CA GLY A 218 -33.48 -7.85 -15.64
C GLY A 218 -34.84 -8.44 -15.95
N ASN A 219 -34.81 -9.68 -16.42
CA ASN A 219 -36.02 -10.45 -16.73
C ASN A 219 -36.37 -11.33 -15.53
N TYR A 220 -37.64 -11.31 -15.16
CA TYR A 220 -38.24 -12.08 -14.08
C TYR A 220 -39.35 -12.94 -14.66
N PHE A 221 -39.39 -14.21 -14.25
CA PHE A 221 -40.26 -15.21 -14.85
C PHE A 221 -41.06 -15.99 -13.80
N PRO A 222 -41.86 -15.31 -12.95
CA PRO A 222 -42.57 -16.02 -11.89
C PRO A 222 -43.56 -17.03 -12.46
N THR A 223 -43.42 -18.28 -12.02
CA THR A 223 -44.39 -19.33 -12.33
C THR A 223 -45.61 -19.22 -11.40
N LEU A 224 -46.80 -19.12 -12.00
CA LEU A 224 -48.08 -19.21 -11.33
C LEU A 224 -48.57 -20.65 -11.32
N GLN A 225 -48.87 -21.14 -10.13
CA GLN A 225 -49.42 -22.47 -9.88
C GLN A 225 -50.90 -22.36 -9.53
N LEU A 226 -51.77 -22.86 -10.41
CA LEU A 226 -53.18 -23.00 -10.12
C LEU A 226 -53.45 -24.37 -9.46
N ILE A 227 -54.06 -24.36 -8.27
CA ILE A 227 -54.36 -25.56 -7.49
C ILE A 227 -55.88 -25.67 -7.32
N SER A 228 -56.45 -26.77 -7.82
CA SER A 228 -57.86 -27.16 -7.62
C SER A 228 -57.99 -28.00 -6.35
N MET A 229 -58.98 -27.70 -5.49
CA MET A 229 -59.22 -28.49 -4.28
C MET A 229 -59.85 -29.85 -4.58
N ASN A 230 -60.67 -29.95 -5.63
CA ASN A 230 -61.27 -31.22 -6.04
C ASN A 230 -60.29 -32.15 -6.77
N SER A 231 -59.17 -31.63 -7.22
CA SER A 231 -58.17 -32.38 -7.98
C SER A 231 -56.78 -31.81 -7.70
N PRO A 232 -56.21 -32.01 -6.50
CA PRO A 232 -54.95 -31.39 -6.09
C PRO A 232 -53.73 -31.88 -6.87
N ASP A 233 -53.84 -33.00 -7.59
CA ASP A 233 -52.81 -33.50 -8.51
C ASP A 233 -52.70 -32.66 -9.81
N LEU A 234 -53.59 -31.66 -9.97
CA LEU A 234 -53.51 -30.61 -10.98
C LEU A 234 -52.59 -29.49 -10.53
N LEU A 235 -51.42 -29.39 -11.17
CA LEU A 235 -50.60 -28.20 -11.13
C LEU A 235 -50.56 -27.60 -12.53
N THR A 236 -51.27 -26.51 -12.74
CA THR A 236 -51.16 -25.71 -13.96
C THR A 236 -50.02 -24.71 -13.76
N LEU A 237 -48.97 -24.81 -14.58
CA LEU A 237 -47.81 -23.93 -14.56
C LEU A 237 -47.97 -22.92 -15.69
N ASP A 238 -48.37 -21.69 -15.39
CA ASP A 238 -48.27 -20.57 -16.33
C ASP A 238 -47.12 -19.65 -15.91
N VAL A 239 -46.41 -19.06 -16.87
CA VAL A 239 -45.23 -18.23 -16.60
C VAL A 239 -45.55 -16.80 -16.99
N ILE A 240 -45.43 -15.87 -16.05
CA ILE A 240 -45.51 -14.45 -16.36
C ILE A 240 -44.10 -13.98 -16.74
N TYR A 241 -43.99 -13.28 -17.87
CA TYR A 241 -42.73 -12.67 -18.31
C TYR A 241 -42.75 -11.18 -18.00
N VAL A 242 -41.91 -10.74 -17.05
CA VAL A 242 -41.76 -9.32 -16.68
C VAL A 242 -40.32 -8.89 -16.86
N GLN A 243 -40.10 -7.73 -17.46
CA GLN A 243 -38.78 -7.12 -17.57
C GLN A 243 -38.74 -5.83 -16.76
N VAL A 244 -37.93 -5.81 -15.70
CA VAL A 244 -37.65 -4.59 -14.94
C VAL A 244 -36.58 -3.81 -15.69
N LEU A 245 -36.96 -2.61 -16.15
CA LEU A 245 -36.11 -1.75 -16.96
C LEU A 245 -34.94 -1.17 -16.13
N PRO A 246 -33.80 -0.89 -16.78
CA PRO A 246 -32.64 -0.32 -16.12
C PRO A 246 -32.84 1.18 -15.81
N ASP A 247 -32.73 1.54 -14.53
CA ASP A 247 -32.55 2.90 -14.03
C ASP A 247 -31.06 3.12 -13.72
N THR A 248 -30.49 4.15 -14.34
CA THR A 248 -29.06 4.45 -14.33
C THR A 248 -28.73 5.74 -13.57
N ARG A 249 -29.68 6.28 -12.79
CA ARG A 249 -29.48 7.54 -12.06
C ARG A 249 -28.33 7.45 -11.05
N LEU A 250 -27.32 8.28 -11.27
CA LEU A 250 -26.18 8.49 -10.38
C LEU A 250 -26.22 9.90 -9.81
N GLU A 251 -26.01 10.00 -8.51
CA GLU A 251 -25.79 11.28 -7.84
C GLU A 251 -24.33 11.39 -7.41
N THR A 252 -23.77 12.58 -7.58
CA THR A 252 -22.40 12.87 -7.20
C THR A 252 -22.36 14.16 -6.40
N GLU A 253 -21.59 14.15 -5.32
CA GLU A 253 -21.39 15.30 -4.47
C GLU A 253 -19.93 15.39 -4.03
N LEU A 254 -19.35 16.58 -4.13
CA LEU A 254 -17.96 16.82 -3.75
C LEU A 254 -17.89 17.67 -2.50
N ILE A 255 -17.21 17.15 -1.48
CA ILE A 255 -17.13 17.75 -0.15
C ILE A 255 -15.65 17.92 0.23
N PRO A 256 -15.17 19.15 0.52
CA PRO A 256 -15.83 20.44 0.34
C PRO A 256 -15.73 20.98 -1.10
N LYS A 257 -16.66 21.84 -1.52
CA LYS A 257 -16.63 22.49 -2.85
C LYS A 257 -15.49 23.50 -3.03
N VAL A 258 -14.96 24.03 -1.92
CA VAL A 258 -13.86 25.00 -1.91
C VAL A 258 -12.86 24.61 -0.83
N ARG A 259 -11.56 24.58 -1.16
CA ARG A 259 -10.51 24.33 -0.17
C ARG A 259 -9.27 25.17 -0.43
N SER A 260 -8.70 25.72 0.64
CA SER A 260 -7.43 26.46 0.61
C SER A 260 -6.26 25.56 0.97
N ILE A 261 -5.10 25.80 0.35
CA ILE A 261 -3.86 25.02 0.54
C ILE A 261 -2.83 25.87 1.30
N PRO A 262 -2.78 25.79 2.64
CA PRO A 262 -1.77 26.50 3.43
C PRO A 262 -0.43 25.75 3.49
N GLN A 263 -0.43 24.42 3.71
CA GLN A 263 0.77 23.60 3.91
C GLN A 263 0.54 22.09 3.69
N GLU A 264 -0.60 21.54 4.14
CA GLU A 264 -0.98 20.14 3.92
C GLU A 264 -1.70 19.93 2.57
N PHE A 265 -1.55 18.73 1.99
CA PHE A 265 -2.24 18.36 0.76
C PHE A 265 -3.74 18.18 1.06
N PRO A 266 -4.62 19.10 0.62
CA PRO A 266 -6.02 19.02 0.98
C PRO A 266 -6.66 17.77 0.39
N THR A 267 -7.51 17.13 1.18
CA THR A 267 -8.36 16.04 0.72
C THR A 267 -9.71 16.58 0.21
N PHE A 268 -10.29 15.93 -0.77
CA PHE A 268 -11.68 16.09 -1.18
C PHE A 268 -12.33 14.72 -1.09
N THR A 269 -13.58 14.68 -0.68
CA THR A 269 -14.37 13.46 -0.69
C THR A 269 -15.41 13.59 -1.78
N LEU A 270 -15.26 12.76 -2.81
CA LEU A 270 -16.27 12.60 -3.85
C LEU A 270 -17.22 11.49 -3.41
N ARG A 271 -18.41 11.88 -2.96
CA ARG A 271 -19.50 10.96 -2.63
C ARG A 271 -20.26 10.62 -3.90
N VAL A 272 -20.34 9.34 -4.22
CA VAL A 272 -21.07 8.83 -5.39
C VAL A 272 -22.16 7.90 -4.87
N ARG A 273 -23.41 8.23 -5.17
CA ARG A 273 -24.59 7.46 -4.77
C ARG A 273 -25.30 6.92 -6.00
N ASN A 274 -25.43 5.60 -6.05
CA ASN A 274 -26.23 4.93 -7.07
C ASN A 274 -27.69 4.92 -6.63
N ARG A 275 -28.54 5.72 -7.29
CA ARG A 275 -30.00 5.69 -7.09
C ARG A 275 -30.71 4.78 -8.09
N GLY A 276 -29.97 4.26 -9.05
CA GLY A 276 -30.44 3.30 -10.03
C GLY A 276 -30.54 1.89 -9.47
N ASN A 277 -31.12 1.01 -10.27
CA ASN A 277 -31.24 -0.42 -9.97
C ASN A 277 -30.23 -1.30 -10.74
N VAL A 278 -29.24 -0.68 -11.38
CA VAL A 278 -28.15 -1.38 -12.08
C VAL A 278 -26.84 -1.14 -11.34
N GLU A 279 -26.01 -2.17 -11.21
CA GLU A 279 -24.65 -2.03 -10.71
C GLU A 279 -23.82 -1.12 -11.62
N ARG A 280 -23.10 -0.15 -11.05
CA ARG A 280 -22.30 0.82 -11.81
C ARG A 280 -20.81 0.58 -11.62
N LYS A 281 -20.06 0.52 -12.73
CA LYS A 281 -18.58 0.44 -12.72
C LYS A 281 -18.01 1.70 -13.32
N LEU A 282 -17.43 2.55 -12.48
CA LEU A 282 -17.00 3.90 -12.85
C LEU A 282 -15.49 4.03 -12.69
N LYS A 283 -14.85 4.68 -13.67
CA LYS A 283 -13.46 5.11 -13.61
C LYS A 283 -13.42 6.61 -13.35
N LEU A 284 -12.64 7.02 -12.35
CA LEU A 284 -12.46 8.42 -12.02
C LEU A 284 -11.34 9.02 -12.88
N GLU A 285 -11.65 10.12 -13.55
CA GLU A 285 -10.69 10.95 -14.27
C GLU A 285 -10.83 12.41 -13.85
N THR A 286 -9.71 13.06 -13.61
CA THR A 286 -9.70 14.50 -13.28
C THR A 286 -9.42 15.31 -14.54
N ARG A 287 -10.28 16.29 -14.85
CA ARG A 287 -10.07 17.24 -15.95
C ARG A 287 -10.01 18.65 -15.37
N GLY A 288 -9.04 19.44 -15.80
CA GLY A 288 -8.86 20.79 -15.29
C GLY A 288 -8.19 21.69 -16.32
N SER A 289 -8.65 22.94 -16.39
CA SER A 289 -8.17 23.95 -17.35
C SER A 289 -6.76 24.47 -17.00
N GLU A 290 -6.34 24.32 -15.74
CA GLU A 290 -5.02 24.73 -15.29
C GLU A 290 -4.36 23.56 -14.54
N GLN A 291 -3.47 22.81 -15.20
CA GLN A 291 -2.79 21.59 -14.70
C GLN A 291 -1.79 21.84 -13.54
N ARG A 292 -2.10 22.74 -12.60
CA ARG A 292 -1.22 23.11 -11.48
C ARG A 292 -1.25 22.09 -10.34
N PHE A 293 -2.34 21.33 -10.22
CA PHE A 293 -2.53 20.29 -9.22
C PHE A 293 -2.76 18.94 -9.87
N GLN A 294 -2.14 17.91 -9.31
CA GLN A 294 -2.39 16.50 -9.57
C GLN A 294 -3.24 15.95 -8.42
N PHE A 295 -4.23 15.11 -8.74
CA PHE A 295 -5.05 14.45 -7.75
C PHE A 295 -4.63 13.00 -7.62
N VAL A 296 -4.40 12.56 -6.39
CA VAL A 296 -4.04 11.18 -6.06
C VAL A 296 -5.21 10.58 -5.28
N THR A 297 -5.58 9.35 -5.62
CA THR A 297 -6.61 8.54 -4.95
C THR A 297 -6.09 7.12 -4.81
N GLU A 298 -6.61 6.38 -3.84
CA GLU A 298 -6.26 4.98 -3.60
C GLU A 298 -6.76 4.07 -4.73
N THR A 299 -7.95 4.37 -5.26
CA THR A 299 -8.58 3.61 -6.35
C THR A 299 -9.11 4.53 -7.43
N ASN A 300 -8.74 4.24 -8.68
CA ASN A 300 -9.25 4.95 -9.86
C ASN A 300 -10.52 4.31 -10.44
N THR A 301 -10.90 3.12 -9.97
CA THR A 301 -12.11 2.39 -10.40
C THR A 301 -12.96 2.05 -9.19
N VAL A 302 -14.26 2.28 -9.29
CA VAL A 302 -15.21 1.99 -8.22
C VAL A 302 -16.40 1.23 -8.76
N THR A 303 -16.85 0.23 -8.00
CA THR A 303 -18.05 -0.54 -8.30
C THR A 303 -19.09 -0.24 -7.24
N ILE A 304 -20.29 0.15 -7.67
CA ILE A 304 -21.36 0.62 -6.78
C ILE A 304 -22.62 -0.20 -7.08
N ALA A 305 -23.01 -1.02 -6.11
CA ALA A 305 -24.25 -1.78 -6.18
C ALA A 305 -25.49 -0.86 -6.23
N PRO A 306 -26.65 -1.36 -6.70
CA PRO A 306 -27.92 -0.64 -6.64
C PRO A 306 -28.21 -0.07 -5.27
N ASN A 307 -28.73 1.17 -5.21
CA ASN A 307 -29.08 1.88 -3.97
C ASN A 307 -27.95 2.02 -2.93
N ARG A 308 -26.69 1.84 -3.32
CA ARG A 308 -25.52 2.02 -2.44
C ARG A 308 -24.80 3.33 -2.71
N GLU A 309 -24.04 3.78 -1.72
CA GLU A 309 -23.15 4.92 -1.82
C GLU A 309 -21.71 4.52 -1.51
N THR A 310 -20.78 5.27 -2.09
CA THR A 310 -19.34 5.12 -1.85
C THR A 310 -18.68 6.50 -1.78
N ALA A 311 -17.56 6.58 -1.08
CA ALA A 311 -16.80 7.81 -0.91
C ALA A 311 -15.39 7.60 -1.45
N ILE A 312 -14.98 8.43 -2.40
CA ILE A 312 -13.63 8.43 -2.98
C ILE A 312 -12.86 9.59 -2.40
N VAL A 313 -11.73 9.30 -1.74
CA VAL A 313 -10.85 10.32 -1.15
C VAL A 313 -9.81 10.77 -2.18
N LEU A 314 -9.75 12.06 -2.41
CA LEU A 314 -8.94 12.71 -3.44
C LEU A 314 -7.97 13.69 -2.81
N GLN A 315 -6.68 13.41 -2.87
CA GLN A 315 -5.65 14.29 -2.34
C GLN A 315 -5.10 15.19 -3.44
N ALA A 316 -5.17 16.52 -3.26
CA ALA A 316 -4.61 17.47 -4.21
C ALA A 316 -3.15 17.78 -3.92
N VAL A 317 -2.26 17.46 -4.86
CA VAL A 317 -0.82 17.65 -4.77
C VAL A 317 -0.40 18.69 -5.83
N PRO A 318 0.34 19.76 -5.48
CA PRO A 318 0.87 20.69 -6.47
C PRO A 318 1.88 20.00 -7.37
N ARG A 319 1.74 20.15 -8.69
CA ARG A 319 2.63 19.53 -9.68
C ARG A 319 4.06 20.09 -9.58
N ASN A 320 4.17 21.41 -9.37
CA ASN A 320 5.42 22.14 -9.27
C ASN A 320 5.42 23.03 -8.01
N ARG A 321 6.12 22.64 -6.94
CA ARG A 321 6.11 23.38 -5.65
C ARG A 321 6.62 24.83 -5.77
N TRP A 322 7.49 25.12 -6.74
CA TRP A 322 8.07 26.44 -6.98
C TRP A 322 7.09 27.45 -7.59
N GLN A 323 5.95 27.00 -8.15
CA GLN A 323 4.89 27.88 -8.66
C GLN A 323 4.06 28.54 -7.55
N ARG A 324 4.35 28.23 -6.29
CA ARG A 324 3.69 28.87 -5.16
C ARG A 324 4.04 30.36 -5.15
N PRO A 325 3.04 31.27 -5.12
CA PRO A 325 3.31 32.70 -5.08
C PRO A 325 4.11 33.08 -3.82
N TRP A 326 5.15 33.89 -4.00
CA TRP A 326 5.94 34.44 -2.87
C TRP A 326 5.25 35.67 -2.28
N TRP A 327 4.51 36.43 -3.10
CA TRP A 327 3.72 37.58 -2.72
C TRP A 327 2.43 37.66 -3.54
N GLY A 328 1.47 38.46 -3.09
CA GLY A 328 0.28 38.82 -3.87
C GLY A 328 -0.98 37.99 -3.56
N LYS A 329 -1.92 38.02 -4.50
CA LYS A 329 -3.24 37.38 -4.37
C LYS A 329 -3.11 35.84 -4.46
N PRO A 330 -3.95 35.08 -3.73
CA PRO A 330 -3.94 33.63 -3.80
C PRO A 330 -4.34 33.15 -5.20
N LEU A 331 -3.68 32.08 -5.65
CA LEU A 331 -3.91 31.50 -6.97
C LEU A 331 -5.17 30.64 -6.92
N ARG A 332 -6.13 30.87 -7.81
CA ARG A 332 -7.40 30.12 -7.86
C ARG A 332 -7.37 29.16 -9.03
N SER A 333 -7.72 27.90 -8.81
CA SER A 333 -7.81 26.87 -9.85
C SER A 333 -9.15 26.14 -9.72
N ALA A 334 -9.82 25.90 -10.84
CA ALA A 334 -11.05 25.12 -10.91
C ALA A 334 -10.76 23.73 -11.48
N VAL A 335 -11.31 22.70 -10.86
CA VAL A 335 -11.10 21.30 -11.25
C VAL A 335 -12.45 20.61 -11.36
N SER A 336 -12.66 19.86 -12.43
CA SER A 336 -13.83 19.00 -12.64
C SER A 336 -13.45 17.52 -12.54
N PHE A 337 -14.27 16.76 -11.83
CA PHE A 337 -14.09 15.32 -11.67
C PHE A 337 -15.08 14.60 -12.59
N HIS A 338 -14.57 13.85 -13.55
CA HIS A 338 -15.37 13.07 -14.48
C HIS A 338 -15.37 11.61 -14.04
N LEU A 339 -16.57 11.04 -13.93
CA LEU A 339 -16.77 9.61 -13.73
C LEU A 339 -17.10 9.01 -15.09
N ILE A 340 -16.17 8.24 -15.63
CA ILE A 340 -16.32 7.57 -16.93
C ILE A 340 -16.87 6.17 -16.68
N PRO A 341 -18.04 5.82 -17.22
CA PRO A 341 -18.57 4.48 -17.15
C PRO A 341 -17.67 3.50 -17.90
N THR A 342 -17.32 2.41 -17.22
CA THR A 342 -16.61 1.24 -17.80
C THR A 342 -17.56 0.08 -18.07
N ASP A 343 -18.79 0.18 -17.58
CA ASP A 343 -19.91 -0.75 -17.77
C ASP A 343 -20.62 -0.56 -19.13
N GLY A 344 -20.26 0.46 -19.92
CA GLY A 344 -20.90 0.77 -21.21
C GLY A 344 -22.27 1.44 -21.08
N ILE A 345 -22.66 1.85 -19.86
CA ILE A 345 -23.92 2.54 -19.54
C ILE A 345 -23.69 4.05 -19.61
N SER A 346 -24.68 4.83 -20.06
CA SER A 346 -24.56 6.28 -20.29
C SER A 346 -23.97 7.08 -19.12
N ASP A 347 -23.27 8.17 -19.49
CA ASP A 347 -22.53 9.06 -18.58
C ASP A 347 -23.44 9.73 -17.53
N PRO A 348 -22.93 9.97 -16.31
CA PRO A 348 -23.62 10.81 -15.35
C PRO A 348 -23.73 12.26 -15.87
N PRO A 349 -24.87 12.94 -15.62
CA PRO A 349 -25.22 14.15 -16.36
C PRO A 349 -24.34 15.37 -16.06
N TYR A 350 -23.67 15.45 -14.90
CA TYR A 350 -22.79 16.59 -14.59
C TYR A 350 -21.58 16.21 -13.72
N PRO A 351 -20.35 16.57 -14.12
CA PRO A 351 -19.16 16.37 -13.29
C PRO A 351 -19.14 17.37 -12.13
N PRO A 352 -18.93 16.93 -10.87
CA PRO A 352 -18.80 17.85 -9.76
C PRO A 352 -17.53 18.69 -9.89
N GLN A 353 -17.62 19.97 -9.50
CA GLN A 353 -16.54 20.94 -9.61
C GLN A 353 -16.05 21.41 -8.23
N ALA A 354 -14.72 21.53 -8.08
CA ALA A 354 -14.08 22.16 -6.93
C ALA A 354 -13.32 23.42 -7.32
N LYS A 355 -13.23 24.34 -6.35
CA LYS A 355 -12.31 25.49 -6.41
C LYS A 355 -11.19 25.30 -5.40
N LEU A 356 -9.96 25.27 -5.89
CA LEU A 356 -8.74 25.27 -5.07
C LEU A 356 -8.14 26.65 -4.98
N ILE A 357 -7.74 27.03 -3.76
CA ILE A 357 -7.12 28.32 -3.47
C ILE A 357 -5.71 28.07 -2.93
N TRP A 358 -4.68 28.39 -3.71
CA TRP A 358 -3.29 28.25 -3.29
C TRP A 358 -2.81 29.53 -2.60
N LEU A 359 -2.55 29.43 -1.29
CA LEU A 359 -2.11 30.56 -0.48
C LEU A 359 -0.61 30.85 -0.72
N PRO A 360 -0.19 32.13 -0.68
CA PRO A 360 1.22 32.50 -0.82
C PRO A 360 2.10 31.89 0.29
N GLN A 361 3.41 31.90 0.08
CA GLN A 361 4.40 31.51 1.09
C GLN A 361 4.29 32.39 2.36
N PRO A 362 4.62 31.87 3.55
CA PRO A 362 4.67 32.68 4.75
C PRO A 362 5.76 33.76 4.63
N LYS A 363 5.47 34.98 5.06
CA LYS A 363 6.41 36.12 4.98
C LYS A 363 7.74 35.87 5.72
N TRP A 364 7.76 35.00 6.73
CA TRP A 364 8.96 34.68 7.50
C TRP A 364 10.00 33.88 6.70
N VAL A 365 9.58 33.05 5.74
CA VAL A 365 10.51 32.25 4.91
C VAL A 365 11.38 33.17 4.07
N LEU A 366 10.77 34.21 3.51
CA LEU A 366 11.48 35.24 2.77
C LEU A 366 12.43 36.03 3.69
N ALA A 367 11.98 36.42 4.88
CA ALA A 367 12.82 37.11 5.85
C ALA A 367 14.06 36.27 6.22
N ALA A 368 13.89 34.96 6.42
CA ALA A 368 14.99 34.04 6.70
C ALA A 368 15.98 33.93 5.53
N LEU A 369 15.49 33.86 4.28
CA LEU A 369 16.35 33.84 3.08
C LEU A 369 17.17 35.14 2.94
N MET A 370 16.55 36.30 3.19
CA MET A 370 17.26 37.59 3.19
C MET A 370 18.32 37.65 4.29
N LEU A 371 18.03 37.09 5.47
CA LEU A 371 18.97 37.01 6.59
C LEU A 371 20.15 36.06 6.28
N MET A 372 19.88 34.92 5.62
CA MET A 372 20.93 34.03 5.15
C MET A 372 21.81 34.69 4.08
N GLY A 373 21.20 35.39 3.11
CA GLY A 373 21.93 36.10 2.06
C GLY A 373 22.80 37.24 2.60
N THR A 374 22.32 37.98 3.60
CA THR A 374 23.15 39.00 4.27
C THR A 374 24.26 38.38 5.10
N GLY A 375 23.99 37.27 5.79
CA GLY A 375 25.00 36.50 6.53
C GLY A 375 26.14 35.97 5.64
N THR A 376 25.82 35.43 4.46
CA THR A 376 26.85 34.94 3.51
C THR A 376 27.69 36.07 2.94
N VAL A 377 27.09 37.22 2.62
CA VAL A 377 27.83 38.42 2.16
C VAL A 377 28.79 38.92 3.24
N LEU A 378 28.34 38.99 4.50
CA LEU A 378 29.20 39.39 5.63
C LEU A 378 30.34 38.39 5.87
N LEU A 379 30.07 37.09 5.75
CA LEU A 379 31.10 36.04 5.86
C LEU A 379 32.15 36.18 4.75
N LEU A 380 31.72 36.39 3.51
CA LEU A 380 32.61 36.60 2.36
C LEU A 380 33.48 37.85 2.54
N LEU A 381 32.89 38.97 2.98
CA LEU A 381 33.64 40.20 3.31
C LEU A 381 34.66 39.96 4.43
N SER A 382 34.30 39.21 5.47
CA SER A 382 35.22 38.85 6.56
C SER A 382 36.37 37.95 6.09
N LEU A 383 36.10 37.01 5.19
CA LEU A 383 37.13 36.13 4.61
C LEU A 383 38.09 36.93 3.73
N LEU A 384 37.56 37.81 2.86
CA LEU A 384 38.35 38.74 2.06
C LEU A 384 39.25 39.63 2.94
N TYR A 385 38.72 40.16 4.05
CA TYR A 385 39.50 40.96 4.99
C TYR A 385 40.64 40.16 5.64
N ARG A 386 40.40 38.89 6.02
CA ARG A 386 41.44 38.01 6.59
C ARG A 386 42.51 37.63 5.58
N PHE A 387 42.12 37.37 4.32
CA PHE A 387 43.05 36.97 3.27
C PHE A 387 44.00 38.10 2.85
N ASN A 388 43.61 39.36 3.08
CA ASN A 388 44.40 40.53 2.71
C ASN A 388 45.39 41.02 3.80
N ARG A 389 45.66 40.22 4.86
CA ARG A 389 46.77 40.50 5.81
C ARG A 389 48.05 39.76 5.36
N GLN A 390 49.11 40.54 5.14
CA GLN A 390 50.45 40.11 4.64
C GLN A 390 51.23 39.16 5.59
N PRO A 391 52.23 38.40 5.07
CA PRO A 391 52.85 37.24 5.73
C PRO A 391 53.76 37.56 6.93
N SER A 392 53.98 36.52 7.75
CA SER A 392 54.80 36.50 8.97
C SER A 392 56.23 37.01 8.76
N THR A 393 56.62 38.05 9.50
CA THR A 393 57.93 38.74 9.46
C THR A 393 58.96 38.18 10.44
N THR A 394 58.79 36.97 10.97
CA THR A 394 59.68 36.37 11.98
C THR A 394 60.73 35.45 11.34
N ALA A 395 61.89 35.30 11.98
CA ALA A 395 62.91 34.32 11.57
C ALA A 395 62.48 32.89 11.96
N ASP A 396 62.79 31.90 11.13
CA ASP A 396 62.33 30.53 11.32
C ASP A 396 63.39 29.49 10.88
N ILE A 397 63.41 28.33 11.53
CA ILE A 397 64.34 27.22 11.23
C ILE A 397 63.69 26.33 10.17
N ILE A 398 64.27 26.29 8.97
CA ILE A 398 63.78 25.43 7.88
C ILE A 398 64.30 24.00 8.04
N GLU A 399 65.58 23.85 8.40
CA GLU A 399 66.22 22.55 8.54
C GLU A 399 67.34 22.61 9.59
N PHE A 400 67.48 21.54 10.37
CA PHE A 400 68.60 21.35 11.29
C PHE A 400 68.93 19.86 11.42
N SER A 401 70.12 19.46 10.94
CA SER A 401 70.52 18.05 10.87
C SER A 401 72.03 17.87 11.07
N PRO A 402 72.49 16.73 11.60
CA PRO A 402 73.91 16.40 11.67
C PRO A 402 74.39 15.86 10.32
N THR A 403 75.66 16.10 9.95
CA THR A 403 76.22 15.59 8.69
C THR A 403 76.34 14.06 8.68
N LYS A 404 76.55 13.43 9.85
CA LYS A 404 76.58 11.98 10.05
C LYS A 404 75.86 11.62 11.35
N ARG A 405 75.35 10.39 11.46
CA ARG A 405 74.75 9.87 12.71
C ARG A 405 75.78 9.31 13.69
N THR A 406 77.00 9.01 13.22
CA THR A 406 78.05 8.37 14.02
C THR A 406 79.40 9.05 13.81
N TYR A 407 80.09 9.37 14.90
CA TYR A 407 81.44 9.98 14.93
C TYR A 407 82.38 9.17 15.83
N LEU A 408 83.69 9.33 15.65
CA LEU A 408 84.73 8.76 16.52
C LEU A 408 85.28 9.84 17.44
N GLU A 409 85.64 9.48 18.67
CA GLU A 409 86.21 10.40 19.65
C GLU A 409 87.63 10.88 19.24
N GLY A 410 87.83 12.20 19.09
CA GLY A 410 89.12 12.79 18.76
C GLY A 410 89.02 14.21 18.19
N ALA A 411 90.06 15.04 18.39
CA ALA A 411 90.08 16.46 18.01
C ALA A 411 89.85 16.73 16.50
N SER A 412 90.14 15.75 15.64
CA SER A 412 89.90 15.82 14.18
C SER A 412 88.49 15.37 13.77
N ASN A 413 87.70 14.77 14.66
CA ASN A 413 86.41 14.13 14.39
C ASN A 413 85.23 14.82 15.11
N ALA A 414 85.27 16.15 15.21
CA ALA A 414 84.17 16.94 15.77
C ALA A 414 82.83 16.66 15.04
N VAL A 415 81.72 16.69 15.79
CA VAL A 415 80.38 16.53 15.23
C VAL A 415 80.11 17.72 14.30
N ARG A 416 79.60 17.46 13.10
CA ARG A 416 79.33 18.50 12.10
C ARG A 416 77.83 18.67 11.95
N LEU A 417 77.39 19.92 11.99
CA LEU A 417 75.98 20.30 11.98
C LEU A 417 75.66 21.15 10.74
N ASN A 418 74.50 20.89 10.15
CA ASN A 418 73.94 21.60 9.01
C ASN A 418 72.64 22.28 9.46
N TRP A 419 72.42 23.53 9.07
CA TRP A 419 71.15 24.21 9.32
C TRP A 419 70.83 25.27 8.28
N THR A 420 69.55 25.55 8.17
CA THR A 420 69.00 26.57 7.28
C THR A 420 68.04 27.46 8.05
N VAL A 421 68.25 28.78 7.96
CA VAL A 421 67.40 29.78 8.63
C VAL A 421 66.84 30.79 7.62
N ARG A 422 65.54 31.08 7.77
CA ARG A 422 64.81 32.10 7.01
C ARG A 422 64.84 33.44 7.74
N ASN A 423 64.92 34.55 6.98
CA ASN A 423 64.95 35.93 7.50
C ASN A 423 66.01 36.19 8.59
N PRO A 424 67.28 35.82 8.36
CA PRO A 424 68.34 35.94 9.36
C PRO A 424 68.65 37.38 9.79
N GLU A 425 68.28 38.40 9.02
CA GLU A 425 68.46 39.82 9.38
C GLU A 425 67.71 40.24 10.66
N MET A 426 66.68 39.48 11.04
CA MET A 426 65.89 39.71 12.25
C MET A 426 66.53 39.04 13.49
N LEU A 427 67.55 38.20 13.33
CA LEU A 427 68.18 37.50 14.45
C LEU A 427 69.15 38.39 15.23
N ASP A 428 69.09 38.36 16.56
CA ASP A 428 70.14 38.91 17.43
C ASP A 428 71.25 37.88 17.64
N ARG A 429 70.86 36.65 18.02
CA ARG A 429 71.80 35.54 18.26
C ARG A 429 71.16 34.19 17.99
N LEU A 430 72.03 33.22 17.70
CA LEU A 430 71.70 31.82 17.48
C LEU A 430 72.52 30.99 18.46
N VAL A 431 71.89 30.04 19.14
CA VAL A 431 72.53 29.21 20.16
C VAL A 431 72.39 27.74 19.78
N ILE A 432 73.50 27.02 19.76
CA ILE A 432 73.55 25.57 19.58
C ILE A 432 73.90 24.95 20.93
N ALA A 433 73.02 24.08 21.44
CA ALA A 433 73.20 23.34 22.68
C ALA A 433 73.39 21.85 22.38
N GLN A 434 74.33 21.20 23.06
CA GLN A 434 74.42 19.75 23.15
C GLN A 434 73.59 19.28 24.34
N LEU A 435 72.74 18.29 24.11
CA LEU A 435 71.86 17.68 25.09
C LEU A 435 72.32 16.28 25.42
N ASN A 436 72.40 15.99 26.72
CA ASN A 436 72.52 14.65 27.27
C ASN A 436 71.33 14.40 28.18
N GLU A 437 70.55 13.34 27.92
CA GLU A 437 69.32 13.02 28.65
C GLU A 437 68.34 14.21 28.83
N GLY A 438 68.34 15.15 27.88
CA GLY A 438 67.49 16.35 27.90
C GLY A 438 68.09 17.58 28.60
N ALA A 439 69.20 17.44 29.32
CA ALA A 439 69.93 18.55 29.93
C ALA A 439 70.95 19.16 28.96
N GLU A 440 71.04 20.50 28.92
CA GLU A 440 72.03 21.22 28.10
C GLU A 440 73.39 21.19 28.78
N ILE A 441 74.34 20.44 28.21
CA ILE A 441 75.67 20.21 28.80
C ILE A 441 76.76 21.11 28.18
N GLN A 442 76.56 21.57 26.95
CA GLN A 442 77.48 22.48 26.27
C GLN A 442 76.73 23.39 25.32
N THR A 443 76.99 24.70 25.34
CA THR A 443 76.32 25.66 24.45
C THR A 443 77.32 26.53 23.73
N LYS A 444 77.07 26.82 22.44
CA LYS A 444 77.83 27.79 21.66
C LYS A 444 76.87 28.80 21.05
N ALA A 445 77.12 30.09 21.31
CA ALA A 445 76.29 31.19 20.85
C ALA A 445 76.99 32.01 19.76
N TYR A 446 76.24 32.38 18.73
CA TYR A 446 76.68 33.15 17.56
C TYR A 446 75.83 34.41 17.45
N ARG A 447 76.45 35.60 17.40
CA ARG A 447 75.73 36.89 17.34
C ARG A 447 75.61 37.43 15.92
N PHE A 448 74.40 37.73 15.48
CA PHE A 448 74.04 38.19 14.13
C PHE A 448 73.71 39.69 14.13
N SER A 449 74.71 40.56 14.34
CA SER A 449 74.45 42.01 14.40
C SER A 449 74.03 42.60 13.05
N THR A 450 74.74 42.24 11.97
CA THR A 450 74.51 42.76 10.60
C THR A 450 74.99 41.84 9.46
N ALA A 451 75.76 40.79 9.77
CA ALA A 451 76.30 39.84 8.79
C ALA A 451 76.58 38.47 9.46
N ILE A 452 76.89 37.46 8.66
CA ILE A 452 77.33 36.13 9.16
C ILE A 452 78.58 36.30 10.04
N PRO A 453 78.60 35.78 11.28
CA PRO A 453 79.76 35.84 12.17
C PRO A 453 81.02 35.28 11.50
N LYS A 454 82.19 35.92 11.70
CA LYS A 454 83.45 35.48 11.09
C LYS A 454 83.80 34.01 11.35
N GLU A 455 83.35 33.47 12.48
CA GLU A 455 83.51 32.06 12.88
C GLU A 455 82.71 31.08 12.02
N LEU A 456 81.63 31.56 11.38
CA LEU A 456 80.72 30.79 10.54
C LEU A 456 80.91 31.05 9.05
N GLN A 457 81.75 32.01 8.66
CA GLN A 457 82.05 32.28 7.26
C GLN A 457 82.86 31.14 6.64
N ALA A 458 82.54 30.77 5.40
CA ALA A 458 83.26 29.71 4.70
C ALA A 458 84.75 30.10 4.52
N LYS A 459 85.66 29.20 4.88
CA LYS A 459 87.08 29.33 4.52
C LYS A 459 87.23 28.91 3.06
N THR A 460 87.92 29.73 2.26
CA THR A 460 87.87 29.74 0.78
C THR A 460 88.35 28.46 0.07
N GLU A 461 88.76 27.40 0.78
CA GLU A 461 89.21 26.13 0.19
C GLU A 461 88.53 24.87 0.75
N GLN A 462 87.53 24.99 1.63
CA GLN A 462 86.71 23.86 2.11
C GLN A 462 85.22 24.24 2.11
N GLU A 463 84.34 23.38 1.57
CA GLU A 463 82.87 23.57 1.45
C GLU A 463 82.11 23.77 2.78
N ASN A 464 82.80 23.89 3.92
CA ASN A 464 82.19 24.05 5.23
C ASN A 464 82.07 25.54 5.59
N GLY A 465 80.85 25.99 5.91
CA GLY A 465 80.55 27.37 6.29
C GLY A 465 79.11 27.78 5.98
N CYS A 466 78.77 29.01 6.36
CA CYS A 466 77.47 29.62 6.09
C CYS A 466 77.53 30.55 4.88
N ARG A 467 76.49 30.51 4.03
CA ARG A 467 76.35 31.35 2.83
C ARG A 467 74.93 31.89 2.74
N HIS A 468 74.78 33.08 2.14
CA HIS A 468 73.46 33.57 1.75
C HIS A 468 73.00 32.82 0.51
N ALA A 469 71.84 32.15 0.61
CA ALA A 469 71.15 31.60 -0.53
C ALA A 469 70.15 32.65 -1.02
N ASN A 470 70.38 33.22 -2.20
CA ASN A 470 69.38 34.07 -2.83
C ASN A 470 68.22 33.16 -3.28
N SER A 471 67.03 33.36 -2.69
CA SER A 471 65.81 32.67 -3.10
C SER A 471 65.40 33.11 -4.52
N ALA A 472 66.03 32.54 -5.54
CA ALA A 472 65.64 32.69 -6.94
C ALA A 472 65.02 31.39 -7.45
N THR A 473 63.95 30.91 -6.80
CA THR A 473 62.95 30.02 -7.44
C THR A 473 61.74 29.85 -6.52
N PRO A 474 60.50 30.15 -6.98
CA PRO A 474 59.30 29.72 -6.28
C PRO A 474 59.18 28.20 -6.42
N VAL A 475 59.25 27.47 -5.31
CA VAL A 475 58.87 26.05 -5.27
C VAL A 475 57.37 25.96 -5.51
N GLN A 476 57.03 25.52 -6.71
CA GLN A 476 55.68 25.19 -7.14
C GLN A 476 55.31 23.84 -6.51
N SER A 477 54.91 23.84 -5.23
CA SER A 477 54.31 22.68 -4.59
C SER A 477 53.39 23.09 -3.45
N ALA A 478 52.24 23.66 -3.79
CA ALA A 478 51.04 23.46 -2.99
C ALA A 478 50.14 22.50 -3.79
N PRO A 479 49.56 21.45 -3.18
CA PRO A 479 48.67 20.56 -3.90
C PRO A 479 47.46 21.38 -4.39
N VAL A 480 47.21 21.29 -5.69
CA VAL A 480 46.04 21.85 -6.36
C VAL A 480 44.81 21.21 -5.73
N LEU A 481 44.18 21.95 -4.81
CA LEU A 481 42.86 21.65 -4.29
C LEU A 481 41.94 22.78 -4.76
N TRP A 482 41.04 22.43 -5.69
CA TRP A 482 39.95 23.23 -6.26
C TRP A 482 40.31 24.22 -7.39
N GLU A 483 40.30 23.75 -8.64
CA GLU A 483 40.00 24.60 -9.80
C GLU A 483 38.47 24.72 -9.94
N LEU A 484 37.93 25.82 -9.43
CA LEU A 484 36.66 26.37 -9.89
C LEU A 484 36.99 27.40 -10.98
N PRO A 485 36.36 27.34 -12.17
CA PRO A 485 36.59 28.32 -13.23
C PRO A 485 35.90 29.62 -12.83
N LEU A 486 36.62 30.51 -12.15
CA LEU A 486 36.18 31.88 -11.93
C LEU A 486 36.64 32.75 -13.12
N PRO A 487 35.79 33.68 -13.60
CA PRO A 487 36.15 34.58 -14.70
C PRO A 487 37.33 35.48 -14.30
N GLU A 488 38.24 35.69 -15.25
CA GLU A 488 39.45 36.51 -15.08
C GLU A 488 39.08 37.96 -14.74
N LEU A 489 39.08 38.28 -13.45
CA LEU A 489 38.88 39.64 -12.96
C LEU A 489 40.26 40.32 -12.81
N PRO A 490 40.57 41.39 -13.56
CA PRO A 490 41.91 41.96 -13.69
C PRO A 490 42.49 42.58 -12.40
N TRP A 491 41.71 42.67 -11.32
CA TRP A 491 42.18 43.21 -10.04
C TRP A 491 42.88 42.19 -9.13
N LEU A 492 42.76 40.88 -9.39
CA LEU A 492 43.36 39.81 -8.57
C LEU A 492 44.88 39.69 -8.76
N SER A 493 45.41 40.11 -9.91
CA SER A 493 46.85 39.99 -10.25
C SER A 493 47.77 40.82 -9.35
N SER A 494 47.22 41.79 -8.61
CA SER A 494 47.96 42.66 -7.68
C SER A 494 48.24 42.01 -6.32
N LEU A 495 47.51 40.94 -5.96
CA LEU A 495 47.60 40.29 -4.64
C LEU A 495 48.62 39.14 -4.56
N GLN A 496 49.29 38.80 -5.66
CA GLN A 496 50.19 37.63 -5.78
C GLN A 496 51.66 38.01 -6.03
N GLN A 497 52.20 39.00 -5.33
CA GLN A 497 53.67 39.12 -5.27
C GLN A 497 54.19 38.19 -4.17
N PRO A 498 54.97 37.13 -4.49
CA PRO A 498 55.60 36.31 -3.46
C PRO A 498 56.56 37.18 -2.66
N ALA A 499 56.39 37.20 -1.34
CA ALA A 499 57.27 37.94 -0.45
C ALA A 499 58.72 37.46 -0.66
N LYS A 500 59.62 38.39 -1.03
CA LYS A 500 61.06 38.12 -1.09
C LYS A 500 61.56 37.88 0.33
N TYR A 501 62.05 36.68 0.62
CA TYR A 501 62.72 36.36 1.88
C TYR A 501 64.18 35.95 1.60
N SER A 502 65.06 36.33 2.52
CA SER A 502 66.46 35.94 2.56
C SER A 502 66.61 34.60 3.30
N LYS A 503 67.60 33.80 2.89
CA LYS A 503 67.93 32.51 3.54
C LYS A 503 69.44 32.42 3.78
N ILE A 504 69.83 31.88 4.93
CA ILE A 504 71.22 31.45 5.19
C ILE A 504 71.25 29.94 5.31
N GLU A 505 72.15 29.32 4.56
CA GLU A 505 72.47 27.89 4.61
C GLU A 505 73.86 27.70 5.22
N CYS A 506 73.95 26.88 6.27
CA CYS A 506 75.17 26.54 6.96
C CYS A 506 75.43 25.05 6.84
N GLN A 507 76.60 24.68 6.33
CA GLN A 507 76.97 23.29 6.12
C GLN A 507 78.29 22.96 6.84
N GLY A 508 78.31 21.81 7.51
CA GLY A 508 79.52 21.19 8.03
C GLY A 508 80.17 21.91 9.22
N ILE A 509 79.40 22.66 10.01
CA ILE A 509 79.93 23.46 11.12
C ILE A 509 80.37 22.55 12.28
N PRO A 510 81.65 22.58 12.69
CA PRO A 510 82.16 21.69 13.73
C PRO A 510 81.72 22.14 15.13
N PHE A 511 81.22 21.18 15.91
CA PHE A 511 80.88 21.28 17.31
C PHE A 511 81.63 20.17 18.06
N VAL A 512 82.58 20.55 18.93
CA VAL A 512 83.49 19.61 19.59
C VAL A 512 82.75 18.92 20.73
N SER A 513 82.43 17.63 20.58
CA SER A 513 82.00 16.79 21.71
C SER A 513 83.26 16.27 22.42
N SER A 514 83.40 16.56 23.72
CA SER A 514 84.56 16.15 24.53
C SER A 514 84.44 14.74 25.12
N GLN A 515 83.30 14.05 24.90
CA GLN A 515 83.02 12.74 25.48
C GLN A 515 82.33 11.83 24.45
N SER A 516 82.59 10.52 24.55
CA SER A 516 81.82 9.48 23.87
C SER A 516 80.42 9.31 24.50
N GLY A 517 79.41 9.01 23.68
CA GLY A 517 78.02 8.96 24.13
C GLY A 517 77.00 9.22 23.03
N ALA A 518 75.72 9.17 23.38
CA ALA A 518 74.60 9.45 22.49
C ALA A 518 74.00 10.83 22.82
N PHE A 519 74.18 11.80 21.92
CA PHE A 519 73.82 13.19 22.16
C PHE A 519 72.79 13.69 21.16
N LYS A 520 71.95 14.65 21.57
CA LYS A 520 71.13 15.45 20.65
C LYS A 520 71.67 16.87 20.61
N TYR A 521 71.46 17.58 19.52
CA TYR A 521 71.78 19.00 19.44
C TYR A 521 70.50 19.79 19.32
N LYS A 522 70.42 20.96 19.95
CA LYS A 522 69.28 21.89 19.85
C LYS A 522 69.77 23.23 19.32
N LEU A 523 69.11 23.73 18.28
CA LEU A 523 69.29 25.05 17.71
C LEU A 523 68.19 25.98 18.23
N LYS A 524 68.57 27.13 18.78
CA LYS A 524 67.66 28.17 19.27
C LYS A 524 67.93 29.49 18.57
N LEU A 525 66.87 30.13 18.07
CA LEU A 525 66.92 31.44 17.43
C LEU A 525 66.37 32.51 18.37
N PHE A 526 67.02 33.67 18.46
CA PHE A 526 66.56 34.80 19.25
C PHE A 526 66.42 36.04 18.36
N ASP A 527 65.30 36.74 18.48
CA ASP A 527 65.01 37.98 17.75
C ASP A 527 65.73 39.18 18.38
N LYS A 528 66.00 40.21 17.58
CA LYS A 528 66.43 41.54 18.02
C LYS A 528 65.39 42.24 18.90
N SER A 529 64.10 41.93 18.71
CA SER A 529 63.01 42.55 19.47
C SER A 529 62.89 42.03 20.91
N ASP A 530 63.13 40.74 21.13
CA ASP A 530 63.13 40.11 22.46
C ASP A 530 64.19 38.99 22.57
N ALA A 531 65.30 39.30 23.22
CA ALA A 531 66.44 38.39 23.37
C ALA A 531 66.31 37.37 24.53
N ARG A 532 65.19 37.40 25.29
CA ARG A 532 64.99 36.55 26.48
C ARG A 532 64.40 35.19 26.16
N VAL A 533 63.59 35.08 25.12
CA VAL A 533 62.89 33.84 24.75
C VAL A 533 63.25 33.47 23.31
N PRO A 534 63.54 32.19 23.01
CA PRO A 534 63.81 31.78 21.65
C PRO A 534 62.52 31.83 20.81
N ILE A 535 62.60 32.44 19.63
CA ILE A 535 61.48 32.56 18.68
C ILE A 535 61.25 31.28 17.87
N ALA A 536 62.28 30.43 17.76
CA ALA A 536 62.19 29.11 17.17
C ALA A 536 63.24 28.19 17.79
N GLU A 537 62.89 26.92 17.98
CA GLU A 537 63.80 25.87 18.44
C GLU A 537 63.66 24.61 17.56
N ALA A 538 64.78 23.96 17.23
CA ALA A 538 64.79 22.67 16.55
C ALA A 538 65.84 21.75 17.19
N ALA A 539 65.59 20.44 17.21
CA ALA A 539 66.55 19.48 17.73
C ALA A 539 66.88 18.41 16.69
N THR A 540 68.12 17.94 16.67
CA THR A 540 68.55 16.84 15.81
C THR A 540 68.08 15.49 16.35
N ASP A 541 68.12 14.48 15.47
CA ASP A 541 68.21 13.08 15.87
C ASP A 541 69.43 12.82 16.78
N THR A 542 69.41 11.69 17.48
CA THR A 542 70.51 11.24 18.33
C THR A 542 71.76 10.94 17.49
N VAL A 543 72.88 11.58 17.84
CA VAL A 543 74.21 11.39 17.25
C VAL A 543 75.07 10.57 18.21
N THR A 544 75.66 9.48 17.72
CA THR A 544 76.50 8.59 18.55
C THR A 544 77.98 8.89 18.33
N VAL A 545 78.68 9.26 19.39
CA VAL A 545 80.15 9.41 19.38
C VAL A 545 80.75 8.17 20.03
N LYS A 546 81.42 7.32 19.24
CA LYS A 546 82.07 6.10 19.73
C LYS A 546 83.47 6.40 20.25
N SER A 547 83.83 5.85 21.40
CA SER A 547 85.20 5.92 21.90
C SER A 547 86.13 5.12 20.99
N THR A 548 87.34 5.64 20.76
CA THR A 548 88.32 5.12 19.78
C THR A 548 89.04 3.85 20.28
N GLY A 549 88.41 3.09 21.17
CA GLY A 549 88.92 1.83 21.72
C GLY A 549 87.80 0.85 22.01
N SER A 550 87.16 0.30 20.99
CA SER A 550 86.39 -0.96 21.08
C SER A 550 85.91 -1.40 19.69
N SER A 551 86.70 -2.29 19.07
CA SER A 551 86.30 -3.07 17.91
C SER A 551 85.34 -4.18 18.36
N GLN A 552 84.08 -4.15 17.90
CA GLN A 552 83.28 -5.33 17.52
C GLN A 552 81.89 -4.95 16.98
N SER A 553 81.35 -5.91 16.23
CA SER A 553 80.35 -5.88 15.14
C SER A 553 78.88 -5.64 15.56
N PRO A 554 77.98 -5.19 14.67
CA PRO A 554 76.58 -4.91 14.99
C PRO A 554 75.63 -6.06 14.59
N GLU A 555 74.84 -6.57 15.52
CA GLU A 555 73.66 -7.39 15.22
C GLU A 555 72.64 -7.28 16.35
N GLN A 556 71.35 -7.29 15.99
CA GLN A 556 70.14 -7.30 16.84
C GLN A 556 69.50 -5.95 17.20
N SER A 557 68.88 -5.39 16.16
CA SER A 557 67.55 -4.77 16.22
C SER A 557 66.45 -5.85 16.21
N ALA A 558 65.47 -5.82 17.13
CA ALA A 558 64.08 -6.25 16.85
C ALA A 558 63.06 -5.86 17.95
N ALA A 559 62.07 -5.08 17.51
CA ALA A 559 60.62 -5.20 17.79
C ALA A 559 60.07 -4.99 19.23
N PHE A 560 59.43 -3.83 19.42
CA PHE A 560 58.32 -3.65 20.35
C PHE A 560 57.13 -3.07 19.56
N ILE A 561 56.08 -3.87 19.36
CA ILE A 561 54.80 -3.47 18.74
C ILE A 561 53.75 -3.38 19.87
N PRO A 562 52.94 -2.32 19.98
CA PRO A 562 51.83 -2.28 20.93
C PRO A 562 50.60 -3.04 20.43
N ARG A 563 49.85 -3.60 21.39
CA ARG A 563 48.72 -4.53 21.28
C ARG A 563 47.57 -4.05 20.38
N SER A 564 46.94 -5.04 19.75
CA SER A 564 45.81 -5.02 18.83
C SER A 564 44.58 -4.25 19.36
N PHE A 565 43.98 -3.47 18.47
CA PHE A 565 42.62 -2.97 18.57
C PHE A 565 41.63 -4.15 18.57
N ASP A 566 40.69 -4.16 19.53
CA ASP A 566 39.54 -5.05 19.55
C ASP A 566 38.70 -4.87 18.27
N GLU A 567 38.55 -5.96 17.52
CA GLU A 567 37.74 -6.04 16.31
C GLU A 567 36.25 -5.93 16.68
N ALA A 568 35.58 -4.90 16.16
CA ALA A 568 34.19 -4.59 16.47
C ALA A 568 33.26 -5.78 16.13
N ARG A 569 32.61 -6.35 17.15
CA ARG A 569 31.66 -7.47 16.96
C ARG A 569 30.41 -7.00 16.21
N LYS A 570 30.13 -7.67 15.08
CA LYS A 570 28.92 -7.47 14.28
C LYS A 570 27.66 -7.76 15.13
N PRO A 571 26.56 -6.97 14.99
CA PRO A 571 25.33 -7.23 15.73
C PRO A 571 24.65 -8.52 15.26
N GLU A 572 24.06 -9.26 16.20
CA GLU A 572 23.41 -10.56 15.99
C GLU A 572 22.06 -10.61 16.73
N ILE A 573 21.00 -11.04 16.06
CA ILE A 573 19.69 -11.28 16.68
C ILE A 573 19.69 -12.71 17.24
N VAL A 574 19.74 -12.82 18.56
CA VAL A 574 19.85 -14.10 19.28
C VAL A 574 18.49 -14.77 19.45
N ALA A 575 17.44 -13.98 19.61
CA ALA A 575 16.07 -14.48 19.70
C ALA A 575 15.09 -13.46 19.10
N PHE A 576 14.11 -13.96 18.35
CA PHE A 576 12.95 -13.21 17.90
C PHE A 576 11.75 -14.17 17.87
N THR A 577 10.79 -14.00 18.77
CA THR A 577 9.71 -14.98 18.99
C THR A 577 8.33 -14.33 19.06
N LEU A 578 7.31 -15.02 18.54
CA LEU A 578 5.90 -14.68 18.60
C LEU A 578 5.17 -15.69 19.50
N ASN A 579 4.58 -15.25 20.61
CA ASN A 579 3.94 -16.12 21.62
C ASN A 579 4.84 -17.30 22.05
N GLY A 580 6.15 -17.04 22.19
CA GLY A 580 7.15 -18.05 22.55
C GLY A 580 7.61 -18.98 21.42
N GLN A 581 7.04 -18.87 20.21
CA GLN A 581 7.52 -19.59 19.02
C GLN A 581 8.53 -18.76 18.24
N ASP A 582 9.58 -19.39 17.71
CA ASP A 582 10.56 -18.71 16.86
C ASP A 582 9.88 -18.08 15.64
N ALA A 583 10.03 -16.76 15.49
CA ALA A 583 9.44 -15.97 14.41
C ALA A 583 9.98 -16.37 13.03
N MET A 584 11.15 -17.02 12.97
CA MET A 584 11.75 -17.49 11.72
C MET A 584 11.38 -18.94 11.39
N SER A 585 10.59 -19.61 12.23
CA SER A 585 10.15 -20.99 11.97
C SER A 585 9.17 -21.08 10.80
N GLN A 586 8.42 -20.02 10.51
CA GLN A 586 7.49 -19.90 9.39
C GLN A 586 7.50 -18.48 8.84
N LEU A 587 7.33 -18.33 7.52
CA LEU A 587 7.24 -17.01 6.87
C LEU A 587 5.98 -16.24 7.29
N THR A 588 4.90 -16.95 7.64
CA THR A 588 3.62 -16.35 8.05
C THR A 588 3.02 -17.11 9.22
N HIS A 589 2.79 -16.43 10.34
CA HIS A 589 2.09 -16.98 11.50
C HIS A 589 0.60 -16.66 11.44
N THR A 590 -0.25 -17.68 11.54
CA THR A 590 -1.72 -17.53 11.51
C THR A 590 -2.31 -17.66 12.91
N PHE A 591 -3.11 -16.67 13.32
CA PHE A 591 -3.86 -16.69 14.57
C PHE A 591 -5.37 -16.67 14.29
N THR A 592 -6.13 -17.49 15.03
CA THR A 592 -7.58 -17.60 14.87
C THR A 592 -8.28 -16.89 16.03
N VAL A 593 -9.20 -15.98 15.73
CA VAL A 593 -9.98 -15.22 16.73
C VAL A 593 -11.47 -15.26 16.44
N GLY A 594 -12.31 -15.00 17.45
CA GLY A 594 -13.75 -14.87 17.28
C GLY A 594 -14.14 -13.59 16.51
N THR A 595 -15.39 -13.55 16.02
CA THR A 595 -15.94 -12.35 15.37
C THR A 595 -15.89 -11.16 16.33
N ASN A 596 -15.21 -10.08 15.95
CA ASN A 596 -14.95 -8.87 16.75
C ASN A 596 -13.92 -9.00 17.89
N GLU A 597 -13.12 -10.06 17.92
CA GLU A 597 -12.00 -10.20 18.87
C GLU A 597 -10.66 -9.78 18.21
N VAL A 598 -9.73 -9.24 19.01
CA VAL A 598 -8.35 -8.93 18.57
C VAL A 598 -7.39 -10.02 19.04
N ALA A 599 -6.45 -10.42 18.19
CA ALA A 599 -5.38 -11.34 18.58
C ALA A 599 -4.31 -10.54 19.33
N ASN A 600 -4.02 -10.90 20.58
CA ASN A 600 -2.89 -10.35 21.33
C ASN A 600 -1.66 -11.22 21.08
N VAL A 601 -0.71 -10.71 20.28
CA VAL A 601 0.54 -11.43 19.97
C VAL A 601 1.66 -10.84 20.83
N GLU A 602 2.25 -11.66 21.69
CA GLU A 602 3.45 -11.30 22.46
C GLU A 602 4.69 -11.44 21.57
N VAL A 603 5.36 -10.31 21.32
CA VAL A 603 6.56 -10.22 20.49
C VAL A 603 7.76 -10.04 21.41
N SER A 604 8.65 -11.02 21.47
CA SER A 604 9.87 -10.97 22.30
C SER A 604 11.13 -11.00 21.43
N TRP A 605 12.16 -10.25 21.83
CA TRP A 605 13.44 -10.21 21.13
C TRP A 605 14.64 -10.13 22.07
N ALA A 606 15.78 -10.60 21.59
CA ALA A 606 17.08 -10.43 22.21
C ALA A 606 18.16 -10.25 21.12
N VAL A 607 18.95 -9.18 21.23
CA VAL A 607 19.99 -8.82 20.28
C VAL A 607 21.31 -8.62 21.02
N GLN A 608 22.38 -9.22 20.49
CA GLN A 608 23.73 -9.11 21.01
C GLN A 608 24.57 -8.20 20.11
N GLY A 609 25.35 -7.30 20.71
CA GLY A 609 26.20 -6.36 19.98
C GLY A 609 27.09 -5.53 20.90
N GLU A 610 27.84 -4.60 20.30
CA GLU A 610 28.73 -3.68 21.01
C GLU A 610 27.98 -2.60 21.83
N ALA A 611 28.69 -1.91 22.72
CA ALA A 611 28.12 -0.83 23.52
C ALA A 611 27.65 0.33 22.64
N GLY A 612 26.35 0.64 22.71
CA GLY A 612 25.69 1.64 21.87
C GLY A 612 24.97 1.08 20.64
N LEU A 613 24.60 -0.20 20.66
CA LEU A 613 23.69 -0.83 19.72
C LEU A 613 22.31 -0.13 19.69
N GLU A 614 21.85 0.23 18.49
CA GLU A 614 20.51 0.76 18.25
C GLU A 614 19.61 -0.37 17.74
N VAL A 615 18.48 -0.63 18.41
CA VAL A 615 17.51 -1.65 18.00
C VAL A 615 16.16 -0.99 17.74
N GLU A 616 15.56 -1.29 16.59
CA GLU A 616 14.28 -0.75 16.12
C GLU A 616 13.33 -1.92 15.79
N LEU A 617 12.07 -1.81 16.20
CA LEU A 617 11.04 -2.83 15.95
C LEU A 617 9.83 -2.18 15.28
N LEU A 618 9.66 -2.35 13.97
CA LEU A 618 8.51 -1.82 13.24
C LEU A 618 7.30 -2.75 13.38
N PRO A 619 6.07 -2.19 13.52
CA PRO A 619 5.69 -0.79 13.32
C PRO A 619 5.75 0.11 14.57
N PHE A 620 6.38 -0.32 15.66
CA PHE A 620 6.51 0.52 16.85
C PHE A 620 7.48 1.68 16.57
N THR A 621 7.12 2.88 17.03
CA THR A 621 7.94 4.08 16.80
C THR A 621 9.03 4.19 17.85
N GLY A 622 10.29 4.26 17.42
CA GLY A 622 11.44 4.56 18.27
C GLY A 622 12.37 3.37 18.52
N LEU A 623 13.44 3.65 19.27
CA LEU A 623 14.42 2.63 19.65
C LEU A 623 13.92 1.80 20.82
N VAL A 624 14.04 0.48 20.70
CA VAL A 624 13.75 -0.49 21.76
C VAL A 624 15.05 -0.93 22.45
N LYS A 625 14.93 -1.49 23.66
CA LYS A 625 16.09 -2.07 24.36
C LYS A 625 16.62 -3.28 23.57
N SER A 626 17.89 -3.65 23.79
CA SER A 626 18.49 -4.83 23.15
C SER A 626 17.79 -6.15 23.49
N GLN A 627 17.04 -6.21 24.60
CA GLN A 627 16.18 -7.32 24.97
C GLN A 627 14.85 -6.79 25.53
N GLY A 628 13.72 -7.39 25.13
CA GLY A 628 12.40 -6.99 25.59
C GLY A 628 11.27 -7.87 25.05
N SER A 629 10.04 -7.58 25.53
CA SER A 629 8.78 -8.16 25.05
C SER A 629 7.72 -7.06 24.95
N ILE A 630 6.85 -7.12 23.94
CA ILE A 630 5.71 -6.22 23.76
C ILE A 630 4.47 -6.97 23.26
N ASN A 631 3.30 -6.62 23.77
CA ASN A 631 2.04 -7.15 23.28
C ASN A 631 1.54 -6.31 22.09
N TYR A 632 1.31 -6.97 20.96
CA TYR A 632 0.87 -6.37 19.71
C TYR A 632 -0.56 -6.84 19.37
N PRO A 633 -1.60 -5.99 19.57
CA PRO A 633 -2.98 -6.33 19.25
C PRO A 633 -3.24 -6.21 17.74
N ILE A 634 -3.74 -7.28 17.12
CA ILE A 634 -4.00 -7.35 15.68
C ILE A 634 -5.48 -7.68 15.45
N ALA A 635 -6.16 -6.83 14.67
CA ALA A 635 -7.53 -7.07 14.23
C ALA A 635 -7.56 -8.03 13.02
N PRO A 636 -8.61 -8.87 12.88
CA PRO A 636 -8.76 -9.77 11.75
C PRO A 636 -8.85 -9.04 10.40
N GLY A 637 -8.37 -9.68 9.33
CA GLY A 637 -8.60 -9.26 7.94
C GLY A 637 -7.41 -8.64 7.20
N ASN A 638 -6.29 -8.33 7.87
CA ASN A 638 -5.07 -7.85 7.20
C ASN A 638 -3.83 -8.62 7.65
N VAL A 639 -2.92 -8.89 6.71
CA VAL A 639 -1.56 -9.37 7.02
C VAL A 639 -0.74 -8.19 7.56
N LYS A 640 -0.01 -8.39 8.65
CA LYS A 640 0.88 -7.39 9.27
C LYS A 640 2.30 -7.92 9.32
N THR A 641 3.26 -7.15 8.83
CA THR A 641 4.69 -7.50 8.91
C THR A 641 5.33 -6.84 10.13
N LEU A 642 6.02 -7.62 10.95
CA LEU A 642 6.91 -7.11 12.01
C LEU A 642 8.35 -7.18 11.52
N THR A 643 9.12 -6.11 11.73
CA THR A 643 10.53 -6.04 11.32
C THR A 643 11.40 -5.58 12.47
N LEU A 644 12.34 -6.43 12.89
CA LEU A 644 13.35 -6.13 13.89
C LEU A 644 14.67 -5.78 13.20
N THR A 645 15.21 -4.61 13.45
CA THR A 645 16.50 -4.16 12.91
C THR A 645 17.44 -3.75 14.04
N ALA A 646 18.68 -4.22 13.98
CA ALA A 646 19.72 -3.80 14.90
C ALA A 646 20.92 -3.22 14.15
N ARG A 647 21.40 -2.06 14.58
CA ARG A 647 22.48 -1.30 13.94
C ARG A 647 23.59 -0.97 14.94
N SER A 648 24.84 -1.25 14.56
CA SER A 648 26.04 -0.90 15.32
C SER A 648 26.54 0.51 14.99
N ARG A 649 27.45 1.06 15.80
CA ARG A 649 28.04 2.39 15.53
C ARG A 649 28.93 2.41 14.31
N SER A 650 29.52 1.27 13.98
CA SER A 650 30.26 1.06 12.73
C SER A 650 29.37 1.03 11.48
N GLY A 651 28.05 1.05 11.64
CA GLY A 651 27.07 1.04 10.54
C GLY A 651 26.68 -0.37 10.06
N ALA A 652 27.21 -1.43 10.68
CA ALA A 652 26.76 -2.80 10.39
C ALA A 652 25.33 -2.99 10.91
N GLN A 653 24.46 -3.60 10.10
CA GLN A 653 23.07 -3.83 10.46
C GLN A 653 22.64 -5.27 10.18
N VAL A 654 21.71 -5.77 11.00
CA VAL A 654 21.01 -7.06 10.83
C VAL A 654 19.52 -6.82 10.95
N THR A 655 18.73 -7.46 10.08
CA THR A 655 17.28 -7.28 10.00
C THR A 655 16.59 -8.64 9.86
N GLN A 656 15.50 -8.83 10.59
CA GLN A 656 14.59 -9.98 10.47
C GLN A 656 13.15 -9.48 10.34
N SER A 657 12.35 -10.14 9.50
CA SER A 657 10.95 -9.79 9.25
C SER A 657 10.07 -11.02 9.25
N VAL A 658 8.85 -10.90 9.79
CA VAL A 658 7.85 -11.97 9.88
C VAL A 658 6.45 -11.43 9.59
N ASP A 659 5.66 -12.18 8.82
CA ASP A 659 4.26 -11.83 8.54
C ASP A 659 3.32 -12.51 9.54
N ILE A 660 2.31 -11.77 9.98
CA ILE A 660 1.26 -12.25 10.88
C ILE A 660 -0.10 -12.08 10.20
N GLN A 661 -0.87 -13.16 10.14
CA GLN A 661 -2.23 -13.17 9.61
C GLN A 661 -3.21 -13.55 10.72
N VAL A 662 -4.29 -12.77 10.87
CA VAL A 662 -5.37 -13.09 11.81
C VAL A 662 -6.63 -13.43 11.03
N VAL A 663 -7.13 -14.66 11.22
CA VAL A 663 -8.33 -15.18 10.55
C VAL A 663 -9.48 -15.32 11.54
N VAL A 664 -10.70 -15.06 11.07
CA VAL A 664 -11.92 -15.27 11.88
C VAL A 664 -12.24 -16.75 11.82
N GLY A 665 -12.19 -17.43 12.96
CA GLY A 665 -12.55 -18.83 13.05
C GLY A 665 -14.06 -18.99 13.19
N ASP A 666 -14.68 -19.78 12.30
CA ASP A 666 -16.04 -20.25 12.51
C ASP A 666 -16.07 -21.12 13.77
N ARG A 667 -16.77 -20.66 14.80
CA ARG A 667 -16.97 -21.43 16.03
C ARG A 667 -17.62 -22.76 15.62
N PRO A 668 -17.05 -23.93 15.96
CA PRO A 668 -17.72 -25.19 15.71
C PRO A 668 -19.09 -25.13 16.40
N ARG A 669 -20.14 -25.24 15.58
CA ARG A 669 -21.52 -25.33 16.04
C ARG A 669 -21.56 -26.41 17.13
N PRO A 670 -22.07 -26.13 18.34
CA PRO A 670 -22.12 -27.12 19.40
C PRO A 670 -22.81 -28.37 18.84
N THR A 671 -22.06 -29.47 18.78
CA THR A 671 -22.61 -30.77 18.43
C THR A 671 -23.71 -31.05 19.43
N ARG A 672 -24.97 -31.07 18.98
CA ARG A 672 -26.08 -31.48 19.84
C ARG A 672 -25.72 -32.86 20.40
N SER A 673 -25.60 -32.92 21.73
CA SER A 673 -25.49 -34.17 22.46
C SER A 673 -26.60 -35.12 21.96
N PRO A 674 -26.29 -36.39 21.66
CA PRO A 674 -27.29 -37.34 21.19
C PRO A 674 -28.41 -37.44 22.21
N ILE A 675 -29.63 -37.19 21.74
CA ILE A 675 -30.87 -37.40 22.50
C ILE A 675 -30.83 -38.85 23.03
N PRO A 676 -30.93 -39.08 24.35
CA PRO A 676 -30.95 -40.44 24.89
C PRO A 676 -32.15 -41.18 24.30
N ARG A 677 -31.84 -42.32 23.69
CA ARG A 677 -32.79 -43.28 23.14
C ARG A 677 -33.76 -43.68 24.26
N SER A 678 -35.05 -43.46 24.04
CA SER A 678 -36.12 -43.86 24.94
C SER A 678 -36.03 -45.36 25.22
N THR A 679 -35.74 -45.69 26.47
CA THR A 679 -35.94 -47.02 27.06
C THR A 679 -37.43 -47.36 27.01
N PRO A 680 -37.83 -48.57 26.57
CA PRO A 680 -39.22 -48.96 26.53
C PRO A 680 -39.80 -49.09 27.95
N GLU A 681 -40.99 -48.52 28.05
CA GLU A 681 -41.94 -48.49 29.16
C GLU A 681 -42.29 -49.89 29.72
N PRO A 682 -42.25 -50.08 31.05
CA PRO A 682 -43.01 -51.13 31.71
C PRO A 682 -44.34 -50.57 32.26
N THR A 683 -45.44 -51.04 31.70
CA THR A 683 -46.82 -50.92 32.23
C THR A 683 -47.16 -52.22 33.00
N PRO A 684 -48.07 -52.26 34.00
CA PRO A 684 -48.31 -51.39 35.16
C PRO A 684 -48.32 -52.21 36.49
N THR A 685 -48.26 -51.54 37.65
CA THR A 685 -48.84 -52.10 38.89
C THR A 685 -49.48 -50.97 39.68
N GLN A 686 -50.76 -51.13 39.98
CA GLN A 686 -51.64 -50.22 40.72
C GLN A 686 -51.92 -50.83 42.12
N PRO A 687 -52.59 -50.12 43.04
CA PRO A 687 -52.06 -49.21 44.06
C PRO A 687 -52.21 -49.80 45.50
N PRO A 688 -51.86 -49.03 46.56
CA PRO A 688 -52.97 -48.61 47.42
C PRO A 688 -52.91 -47.15 47.88
N THR A 689 -54.09 -46.54 47.82
CA THR A 689 -54.74 -45.62 48.77
C THR A 689 -54.06 -45.50 50.15
N ASP A 690 -53.82 -44.29 50.67
CA ASP A 690 -54.75 -43.61 51.61
C ASP A 690 -54.19 -42.28 52.22
N VAL A 691 -55.15 -41.40 52.54
CA VAL A 691 -55.16 -40.32 53.58
C VAL A 691 -54.33 -39.02 53.42
N ALA A 692 -55.07 -37.90 53.43
CA ALA A 692 -54.66 -36.50 53.67
C ALA A 692 -54.45 -36.20 55.17
N PRO A 693 -53.63 -35.19 55.59
CA PRO A 693 -54.22 -33.88 55.95
C PRO A 693 -53.31 -32.62 55.82
N GLU A 694 -53.91 -31.51 55.35
CA GLU A 694 -53.93 -30.11 55.86
C GLU A 694 -52.67 -29.28 56.31
N PRO A 695 -52.77 -27.92 56.41
CA PRO A 695 -51.85 -26.93 55.80
C PRO A 695 -50.94 -26.14 56.78
N PRO A 696 -50.02 -25.30 56.26
CA PRO A 696 -50.00 -23.86 56.60
C PRO A 696 -49.65 -22.94 55.38
N THR A 697 -50.40 -21.85 55.11
CA THR A 697 -50.21 -20.44 55.57
C THR A 697 -49.21 -19.64 54.71
N PRO A 698 -49.52 -18.38 54.32
CA PRO A 698 -49.05 -17.77 53.07
C PRO A 698 -47.70 -17.04 53.23
N THR A 699 -46.92 -17.01 52.15
CA THR A 699 -45.69 -16.22 52.04
C THR A 699 -45.85 -15.15 50.96
N GLU A 700 -45.23 -14.02 51.25
CA GLU A 700 -45.56 -12.66 50.84
C GLU A 700 -45.43 -12.32 49.34
N GLU A 701 -46.24 -11.33 48.97
CA GLU A 701 -46.32 -10.60 47.73
C GLU A 701 -45.06 -9.74 47.50
N PRO A 702 -44.31 -9.90 46.39
CA PRO A 702 -43.30 -8.92 46.01
C PRO A 702 -43.92 -7.74 45.25
N THR A 703 -43.67 -6.57 45.84
CA THR A 703 -43.95 -5.21 45.40
C THR A 703 -43.61 -4.94 43.92
N PRO A 704 -44.45 -4.18 43.17
CA PRO A 704 -44.15 -3.79 41.80
C PRO A 704 -43.06 -2.70 41.73
N GLU A 705 -42.09 -2.94 40.86
CA GLU A 705 -40.98 -2.05 40.51
C GLU A 705 -41.47 -0.84 39.66
N PRO A 706 -40.98 0.39 39.90
CA PRO A 706 -41.56 1.59 39.32
C PRO A 706 -41.19 1.82 37.85
N THR A 707 -42.21 2.20 37.08
CA THR A 707 -42.17 2.68 35.70
C THR A 707 -41.21 3.87 35.51
N PRO A 708 -40.28 3.84 34.53
CA PRO A 708 -39.45 4.99 34.22
C PRO A 708 -40.25 6.12 33.55
N THR A 709 -40.14 7.30 34.15
CA THR A 709 -40.76 8.57 33.73
C THR A 709 -40.07 9.11 32.46
N SER A 710 -40.88 9.57 31.51
CA SER A 710 -40.45 10.21 30.27
C SER A 710 -39.80 11.57 30.51
N THR A 711 -38.56 11.73 30.02
CA THR A 711 -37.82 13.00 29.98
C THR A 711 -38.41 13.95 28.93
N PRO A 712 -38.68 15.23 29.27
CA PRO A 712 -39.24 16.19 28.33
C PRO A 712 -38.17 16.78 27.38
N GLU A 713 -38.63 17.02 26.16
CA GLU A 713 -37.96 17.60 25.00
C GLU A 713 -37.63 19.09 25.21
N PRO A 714 -36.43 19.58 24.85
CA PRO A 714 -36.08 20.98 24.98
C PRO A 714 -36.63 21.83 23.82
N SER A 715 -37.32 22.90 24.21
CA SER A 715 -37.90 23.96 23.39
C SER A 715 -36.82 24.80 22.66
N PRO A 716 -37.11 25.36 21.46
CA PRO A 716 -36.12 26.07 20.64
C PRO A 716 -35.87 27.53 21.11
N THR A 717 -34.60 27.92 21.10
CA THR A 717 -34.14 29.29 21.40
C THR A 717 -34.23 30.19 20.16
N GLU A 718 -34.93 31.32 20.30
CA GLU A 718 -35.07 32.36 19.28
C GLU A 718 -33.74 33.09 18.98
N THR A 719 -33.56 33.45 17.71
CA THR A 719 -32.44 34.25 17.17
C THR A 719 -32.88 35.71 17.06
N PRO A 720 -32.09 36.71 17.53
CA PRO A 720 -32.46 38.10 17.38
C PRO A 720 -32.13 38.65 15.98
N SER A 721 -33.08 39.43 15.46
CA SER A 721 -33.05 40.17 14.20
C SER A 721 -32.17 41.43 14.28
N PRO A 722 -31.53 41.89 13.18
CA PRO A 722 -30.75 43.12 13.16
C PRO A 722 -31.55 44.30 12.59
N GLN A 723 -31.37 45.50 13.16
CA GLN A 723 -31.60 46.78 12.47
C GLN A 723 -31.13 47.97 13.35
N PRO A 724 -30.84 49.15 12.77
CA PRO A 724 -30.35 49.51 11.44
C PRO A 724 -28.88 49.96 11.43
#